data_AF-A0A834W3A3-F1
#
_entry.id   AF-A0A834W3A3-F1
#
_cell.length_a   1.000
_cell.length_b   1.000
_cell.length_c   1.000
_cell.angle_alpha   90.00
_cell.angle_beta   90.00
_cell.angle_gamma   90.00
#
_symmetry.space_group_name_H-M   'P 1'
#
loop_
_entity.id
_entity.type
_entity.pdbx_description
1 polymer ?
#
loop_
_entity_poly.entity_id
_entity_poly.type
_entity_poly.pdbx_seq_one_letter_code
_entity_poly.pdbx_strand_id
1 'polypeptide(L)'
;MGIPQAMDFLKERAAFVKDSLHKSQTITDSMVAILGSFDHRLSALETAMRPTQIKTHSIRRAHENIDKTLKAAELILGHFEQSRKISALNFQPMLFSVDFVPFASITETLALAEAKILRGPHEDLESYLEAIDQLRFNINFFSGYKNIRGTENVLSHANNLLSKAISKLEDEFRNLLTNYSKPVEPDRLFDCLPKTLRPTADGGGKNHSENQKNALETPTFTPPTLIPPRVLPLLHDLAQQMVQAGHQQQLFRIYKDTRAAVLEQSLRKLGVERLSKDDVQKMQWEVLEAKIGNWIHYMRIAVKLLFSGEKKICDQIFEGFDSLRTQCFAEVTANSVAMLLSFGEAIAKSKRSPEKLFVLLDMYEIMRELQSEIETIFGSKACIEMRDTALSLTKRLAQTAQETFGDFEEAVEKDATKTTVLDGTVHPLTSYVINYVKFLYDYQSTLKQLFQEFDAGDPEEQLGSVTTRIMQALQNNLDGKSKQYKDPALTQLFLMNNIHYIVRSVRRSEAKEMLGDDWVQIHRRIVQQHANQYKRISWAKILQCLTVQGGDSNSGVSRASIKDRFKTFNIQFDEIHQRQSQWTVPDSELRESLRLAVAEVLLPAYRSFIKRFGPMIENGKNPQKYIKYSPENLEQMLVQFSPLPQDIEQPNVQTEPSQQQQQQHSYEPTEMMILAVALRLALVGIFMLGVSFRSTQSQSYPPPPHPVPLSFLLRSLTIPRFNISDGELSAIWDAKLTISNAPNSSSVEIERMDAYIWYEGNSQNETLASISPIDPRDLFENEVLAMKAEQEKRVNLRFKTTGWEKDQPIVDDTVIAAMAEERMRRGVIRFGLSMKVKGELSLGEWVMEFDMYPTCSDLEVRFDTAEQGGGATLIRRDFRECSGSIKWGHVRGLL
;
A
#
# COMPACT_ATOMS: atom_id res chain seq x y z
N MET A 1 -9.05 57.98 -6.17
CA MET A 1 -9.16 57.80 -4.70
C MET A 1 -9.11 56.30 -4.42
N GLY A 2 -8.00 55.75 -3.92
CA GLY A 2 -7.88 54.30 -3.67
C GLY A 2 -6.76 53.88 -2.72
N ILE A 3 -6.11 54.85 -2.08
CA ILE A 3 -4.98 54.61 -1.16
C ILE A 3 -5.45 54.26 0.28
N PRO A 4 -6.57 54.78 0.82
CA PRO A 4 -6.99 54.46 2.19
C PRO A 4 -7.36 52.98 2.40
N GLN A 5 -8.10 52.37 1.48
CA GLN A 5 -8.58 50.98 1.61
C GLN A 5 -7.45 49.94 1.59
N ALA A 6 -6.39 50.17 0.79
CA ALA A 6 -5.24 49.28 0.77
C ALA A 6 -4.43 49.34 2.07
N MET A 7 -4.36 50.52 2.69
CA MET A 7 -3.65 50.73 3.96
C MET A 7 -4.40 50.09 5.13
N ASP A 8 -5.73 50.15 5.13
CA ASP A 8 -6.57 49.47 6.13
C ASP A 8 -6.48 47.94 6.02
N PHE A 9 -6.48 47.39 4.80
CA PHE A 9 -6.30 45.95 4.57
C PHE A 9 -4.92 45.43 5.02
N LEU A 10 -3.86 46.21 4.79
CA LEU A 10 -2.52 45.87 5.28
C LEU A 10 -2.42 45.93 6.81
N LYS A 11 -3.13 46.87 7.44
CA LYS A 11 -3.21 46.99 8.90
C LYS A 11 -3.92 45.80 9.52
N GLU A 12 -4.99 45.33 8.88
CA GLU A 12 -5.77 44.17 9.31
C GLU A 12 -4.97 42.87 9.17
N ARG A 13 -4.23 42.69 8.06
CA ARG A 13 -3.30 41.56 7.90
C ARG A 13 -2.14 41.60 8.89
N ALA A 14 -1.57 42.77 9.16
CA ALA A 14 -0.50 42.91 10.16
C ALA A 14 -1.01 42.58 11.57
N ALA A 15 -2.23 42.98 11.91
CA ALA A 15 -2.87 42.62 13.18
C ALA A 15 -3.12 41.10 13.26
N PHE A 16 -3.62 40.47 12.19
CA PHE A 16 -3.84 39.03 12.14
C PHE A 16 -2.54 38.22 12.28
N VAL A 17 -1.45 38.65 11.62
CA VAL A 17 -0.14 38.01 11.73
C VAL A 17 0.42 38.16 13.13
N LYS A 18 0.25 39.34 13.76
CA LYS A 18 0.67 39.57 15.14
C LYS A 18 -0.08 38.69 16.14
N ASP A 19 -1.39 38.54 15.98
CA ASP A 19 -2.21 37.66 16.83
C ASP A 19 -1.86 36.19 16.62
N SER A 20 -1.60 35.77 15.38
CA SER A 20 -1.17 34.40 15.06
C SER A 20 0.20 34.09 15.64
N LEU A 21 1.14 35.04 15.58
CA LEU A 21 2.45 34.91 16.20
C LEU A 21 2.34 34.82 17.73
N HIS A 22 1.46 35.62 18.34
CA HIS A 22 1.26 35.58 19.79
C HIS A 22 0.64 34.25 20.25
N LYS A 23 -0.31 33.70 19.48
CA LYS A 23 -0.87 32.36 19.70
C LYS A 23 0.20 31.28 19.56
N SER A 24 1.04 31.35 18.52
CA SER A 24 2.15 30.40 18.34
C SER A 24 3.15 30.47 19.49
N GLN A 25 3.51 31.67 19.96
CA GLN A 25 4.39 31.86 21.10
C GLN A 25 3.80 31.25 22.38
N THR A 26 2.50 31.46 22.61
CA THR A 26 1.79 30.90 23.77
C THR A 26 1.78 29.37 23.74
N ILE A 27 1.59 28.77 22.56
CA ILE A 27 1.67 27.32 22.37
C ILE A 27 3.09 26.82 22.65
N THR A 28 4.12 27.48 22.11
CA THR A 28 5.52 27.13 22.36
C THR A 28 5.86 27.22 23.85
N ASP A 29 5.46 28.28 24.54
CA ASP A 29 5.70 28.47 25.97
C ASP A 29 4.98 27.41 26.80
N SER A 30 3.75 27.04 26.42
CA SER A 30 3.02 25.92 27.03
C SER A 30 3.72 24.59 26.79
N MET A 31 4.28 24.37 25.60
CA MET A 31 5.01 23.14 25.26
C MET A 31 6.31 23.03 26.07
N VAL A 32 7.05 24.14 26.21
CA VAL A 32 8.26 24.23 27.05
C VAL A 32 7.92 23.99 28.52
N ALA A 33 6.81 24.55 29.02
CA ALA A 33 6.36 24.29 30.39
C ALA A 33 5.97 22.82 30.62
N ILE A 34 5.29 22.18 29.65
CA ILE A 34 4.95 20.76 29.72
C ILE A 34 6.21 19.90 29.72
N LEU A 35 7.15 20.16 28.80
CA LEU A 35 8.43 19.45 28.72
C LEU A 35 9.27 19.62 29.99
N GLY A 36 9.35 20.85 30.53
CA GLY A 36 9.99 21.10 31.81
C GLY A 36 9.32 20.36 32.97
N SER A 37 8.00 20.21 32.94
CA SER A 37 7.28 19.41 33.96
C SER A 37 7.56 17.91 33.83
N PHE A 38 7.72 17.40 32.61
CA PHE A 38 8.10 16.01 32.38
C PHE A 38 9.51 15.73 32.87
N ASP A 39 10.45 16.62 32.57
CA ASP A 39 11.84 16.49 33.00
C ASP A 39 11.96 16.53 34.53
N HIS A 40 11.22 17.43 35.19
CA HIS A 40 11.15 17.47 36.65
C HIS A 40 10.50 16.21 37.25
N ARG A 41 9.44 15.68 36.63
CA ARG A 41 8.79 14.44 37.08
C ARG A 41 9.67 13.20 36.85
N LEU A 42 10.41 13.14 35.74
CA LEU A 42 11.37 12.09 35.44
C LEU A 42 12.53 12.12 36.44
N SER A 43 13.09 13.30 36.71
CA SER A 43 14.15 13.46 37.72
C SER A 43 13.67 13.10 39.13
N ALA A 44 12.44 13.51 39.50
CA ALA A 44 11.84 13.14 40.78
C ALA A 44 11.55 11.63 40.87
N LEU A 45 11.09 11.01 39.78
CA LEU A 45 10.84 9.57 39.70
C LEU A 45 12.14 8.78 39.78
N GLU A 46 13.19 9.21 39.07
CA GLU A 46 14.51 8.58 39.10
C GLU A 46 15.13 8.69 40.50
N THR A 47 15.02 9.86 41.14
CA THR A 47 15.47 10.07 42.52
C THR A 47 14.67 9.21 43.52
N ALA A 48 13.37 9.03 43.30
CA ALA A 48 12.52 8.17 44.13
C ALA A 48 12.76 6.66 43.87
N MET A 49 13.15 6.28 42.66
CA MET A 49 13.41 4.90 42.26
C MET A 49 14.83 4.44 42.60
N ARG A 50 15.81 5.35 42.67
CA ARG A 50 17.22 5.03 42.97
C ARG A 50 17.40 4.23 44.27
N PRO A 51 16.76 4.58 45.41
CA PRO A 51 16.86 3.77 46.63
C PRO A 51 16.26 2.37 46.44
N THR A 52 15.16 2.26 45.68
CA THR A 52 14.49 0.99 45.40
C THR A 52 15.31 0.13 44.45
N GLN A 53 15.97 0.70 43.43
CA GLN A 53 16.91 -0.01 42.57
C GLN A 53 18.14 -0.49 43.34
N ILE A 54 18.73 0.35 44.20
CA ILE A 54 19.87 -0.05 45.05
C ILE A 54 19.43 -1.15 46.03
N LYS A 55 18.24 -1.03 46.62
CA LYS A 55 17.69 -2.04 47.53
C LYS A 55 17.35 -3.33 46.78
N THR A 56 16.82 -3.26 45.57
CA THR A 56 16.52 -4.44 44.73
C THR A 56 17.80 -5.11 44.26
N HIS A 57 18.82 -4.34 43.87
CA HIS A 57 20.12 -4.86 43.49
C HIS A 57 20.85 -5.50 44.68
N SER A 58 20.82 -4.87 45.85
CA SER A 58 21.38 -5.46 47.08
C SER A 58 20.59 -6.68 47.56
N ILE A 59 19.27 -6.70 47.42
CA ILE A 59 18.43 -7.89 47.69
C ILE A 59 18.74 -8.99 46.68
N ARG A 60 18.85 -8.69 45.39
CA ARG A 60 19.18 -9.68 44.37
C ARG A 60 20.57 -10.26 44.61
N ARG A 61 21.56 -9.43 44.95
CA ARG A 61 22.91 -9.87 45.32
C ARG A 61 22.91 -10.67 46.63
N ALA A 62 22.12 -10.27 47.62
CA ALA A 62 21.94 -11.03 48.86
C ALA A 62 21.25 -12.36 48.59
N HIS A 63 20.26 -12.41 47.69
CA HIS A 63 19.56 -13.63 47.30
C HIS A 63 20.48 -14.56 46.51
N GLU A 64 21.28 -14.04 45.58
CA GLU A 64 22.32 -14.81 44.89
C GLU A 64 23.39 -15.33 45.87
N ASN A 65 23.79 -14.53 46.85
CA ASN A 65 24.74 -14.95 47.88
C ASN A 65 24.10 -15.98 48.84
N ILE A 66 22.84 -15.82 49.20
CA ILE A 66 22.08 -16.79 50.01
C ILE A 66 21.93 -18.08 49.21
N ASP A 67 21.56 -18.04 47.94
CA ASP A 67 21.41 -19.22 47.08
C ASP A 67 22.74 -19.95 46.90
N LYS A 68 23.85 -19.22 46.72
CA LYS A 68 25.20 -19.80 46.73
C LYS A 68 25.58 -20.40 48.08
N THR A 69 25.23 -19.73 49.18
CA THR A 69 25.49 -20.21 50.54
C THR A 69 24.61 -21.40 50.89
N LEU A 70 23.36 -21.44 50.39
CA LEU A 70 22.40 -22.50 50.59
C LEU A 70 22.83 -23.73 49.79
N LYS A 71 23.27 -23.57 48.54
CA LYS A 71 23.93 -24.64 47.76
C LYS A 71 25.19 -25.15 48.44
N ALA A 72 26.01 -24.28 49.02
CA ALA A 72 27.18 -24.69 49.80
C ALA A 72 26.80 -25.41 51.11
N ALA A 73 25.75 -24.94 51.79
CA ALA A 73 25.23 -25.56 53.00
C ALA A 73 24.52 -26.88 52.72
N GLU A 74 23.83 -27.03 51.58
CA GLU A 74 23.25 -28.28 51.08
C GLU A 74 24.35 -29.28 50.71
N LEU A 75 25.47 -28.83 50.14
CA LEU A 75 26.66 -29.66 49.96
C LEU A 75 27.23 -30.13 51.30
N ILE A 76 27.35 -29.24 52.29
CA ILE A 76 27.84 -29.59 53.63
C ILE A 76 26.86 -30.50 54.38
N LEU A 77 25.55 -30.23 54.32
CA LEU A 77 24.50 -31.06 54.89
C LEU A 77 24.43 -32.40 54.19
N GLY A 78 24.62 -32.46 52.86
CA GLY A 78 24.79 -33.69 52.11
C GLY A 78 25.99 -34.50 52.59
N HIS A 79 27.12 -33.85 52.88
CA HIS A 79 28.29 -34.48 53.49
C HIS A 79 28.03 -34.94 54.93
N PHE A 80 27.29 -34.19 55.75
CA PHE A 80 26.95 -34.56 57.12
C PHE A 80 25.88 -35.66 57.19
N GLU A 81 24.89 -35.68 56.30
CA GLU A 81 23.93 -36.77 56.18
C GLU A 81 24.58 -38.05 55.65
N GLN A 82 25.53 -37.93 54.70
CA GLN A 82 26.39 -39.04 54.30
C GLN A 82 27.23 -39.54 55.48
N SER A 83 27.86 -38.65 56.26
CA SER A 83 28.65 -39.00 57.45
C SER A 83 27.79 -39.60 58.58
N ARG A 84 26.53 -39.16 58.73
CA ARG A 84 25.56 -39.69 59.71
C ARG A 84 24.99 -41.04 59.29
N LYS A 85 24.78 -41.27 57.98
CA LYS A 85 24.45 -42.60 57.43
C LYS A 85 25.63 -43.57 57.53
N ILE A 86 26.87 -43.09 57.41
CA ILE A 86 28.10 -43.87 57.59
C ILE A 86 28.34 -44.24 59.07
N SER A 87 27.98 -43.38 60.03
CA SER A 87 28.17 -43.64 61.47
C SER A 87 27.03 -44.40 62.16
N ALA A 88 25.82 -44.46 61.56
CA ALA A 88 24.70 -45.26 62.07
C ALA A 88 24.78 -46.76 61.72
N LEU A 89 25.72 -47.15 60.85
CA LEU A 89 26.01 -48.55 60.55
C LEU A 89 27.17 -49.04 61.42
N ASN A 90 26.84 -49.53 62.62
CA ASN A 90 27.73 -50.38 63.39
C ASN A 90 28.10 -51.61 62.53
N PHE A 91 29.34 -51.74 62.06
CA PHE A 91 30.06 -53.02 61.96
C PHE A 91 31.54 -52.83 61.56
N GLN A 92 32.35 -53.75 62.06
CA GLN A 92 33.81 -53.89 62.00
C GLN A 92 34.48 -53.77 60.62
N PRO A 93 35.79 -53.47 60.57
CA PRO A 93 36.47 -53.03 59.37
C PRO A 93 36.91 -54.20 58.49
N MET A 94 36.42 -54.26 57.26
CA MET A 94 37.20 -54.80 56.14
C MET A 94 36.64 -54.33 54.79
N LEU A 95 37.47 -53.57 54.06
CA LEU A 95 37.49 -53.36 52.61
C LEU A 95 36.16 -53.00 51.93
N PHE A 96 35.99 -51.74 51.49
CA PHE A 96 35.63 -51.31 50.12
C PHE A 96 35.25 -49.82 50.11
N SER A 97 35.63 -49.13 49.03
CA SER A 97 35.74 -47.67 48.87
C SER A 97 34.44 -46.86 48.99
N VAL A 98 34.59 -45.59 49.38
CA VAL A 98 33.55 -44.59 49.74
C VAL A 98 32.72 -44.08 48.54
N ASP A 99 32.99 -44.53 47.31
CA ASP A 99 32.36 -44.00 46.08
C ASP A 99 31.03 -44.65 45.67
N PHE A 100 30.51 -45.64 46.42
CA PHE A 100 29.40 -46.50 45.93
C PHE A 100 27.98 -46.02 46.30
N VAL A 101 27.82 -45.16 47.32
CA VAL A 101 26.50 -44.78 47.87
C VAL A 101 25.69 -43.81 46.97
N PRO A 102 26.27 -42.80 46.30
CA PRO A 102 25.52 -41.93 45.38
C PRO A 102 25.01 -42.67 44.13
N PHE A 103 25.73 -43.71 43.69
CA PHE A 103 25.42 -44.45 42.47
C PHE A 103 24.13 -45.27 42.58
N ALA A 104 23.84 -45.84 43.74
CA ALA A 104 22.63 -46.64 43.99
C ALA A 104 21.35 -45.79 44.04
N SER A 105 21.41 -44.59 44.64
CA SER A 105 20.24 -43.69 44.72
C SER A 105 19.85 -43.11 43.36
N ILE A 106 20.81 -42.84 42.48
CA ILE A 106 20.56 -42.22 41.16
C ILE A 106 20.15 -43.28 40.12
N THR A 107 20.56 -44.53 40.29
CA THR A 107 20.05 -45.63 39.46
C THR A 107 18.59 -45.96 39.78
N GLU A 108 18.14 -45.76 41.03
CA GLU A 108 16.73 -45.88 41.43
C GLU A 108 15.86 -44.75 40.84
N THR A 109 16.35 -43.50 40.83
CA THR A 109 15.63 -42.39 40.17
C THR A 109 15.55 -42.56 38.65
N LEU A 110 16.59 -43.13 38.01
CA LEU A 110 16.55 -43.48 36.59
C LEU A 110 15.48 -44.55 36.28
N ALA A 111 15.33 -45.57 37.14
CA ALA A 111 14.31 -46.60 36.97
C ALA A 111 12.87 -46.05 37.14
N LEU A 112 12.67 -45.11 38.07
CA LEU A 112 11.40 -44.41 38.25
C LEU A 112 11.06 -43.52 37.03
N ALA A 113 12.05 -42.78 36.51
CA ALA A 113 11.88 -41.99 35.30
C ALA A 113 11.59 -42.87 34.07
N GLU A 114 12.28 -44.01 33.94
CA GLU A 114 12.05 -45.00 32.88
C GLU A 114 10.61 -45.56 32.91
N ALA A 115 10.11 -45.91 34.10
CA ALA A 115 8.73 -46.38 34.25
C ALA A 115 7.70 -45.34 33.79
N LYS A 116 7.91 -44.06 34.13
CA LYS A 116 7.05 -42.94 33.68
C LYS A 116 7.15 -42.73 32.16
N ILE A 117 8.34 -42.81 31.58
CA ILE A 117 8.55 -42.63 30.14
C ILE A 117 7.93 -43.76 29.31
N LEU A 118 7.95 -44.99 29.83
CA LEU A 118 7.34 -46.13 29.17
C LEU A 118 5.82 -45.99 29.09
N ARG A 119 5.15 -45.43 30.11
CA ARG A 119 3.70 -45.13 30.12
C ARG A 119 3.31 -44.10 29.07
N GLY A 120 4.15 -43.08 28.85
CA GLY A 120 3.92 -42.05 27.83
C GLY A 120 3.20 -40.80 28.35
N PRO A 121 3.19 -39.71 27.56
CA PRO A 121 2.69 -38.40 28.00
C PRO A 121 1.15 -38.30 28.08
N HIS A 122 0.41 -39.27 27.52
CA HIS A 122 -1.06 -39.24 27.45
C HIS A 122 -1.79 -39.39 28.80
N GLU A 123 -1.20 -40.08 29.78
CA GLU A 123 -1.87 -40.33 31.08
C GLU A 123 -1.70 -39.15 32.04
N ASP A 124 -0.47 -38.64 32.16
CA ASP A 124 -0.11 -37.55 33.05
C ASP A 124 1.08 -36.79 32.45
N LEU A 125 0.77 -35.70 31.75
CA LEU A 125 1.78 -34.88 31.08
C LEU A 125 2.74 -34.25 32.10
N GLU A 126 2.24 -33.78 33.24
CA GLU A 126 3.05 -33.11 34.25
C GLU A 126 4.08 -34.07 34.85
N SER A 127 3.63 -35.26 35.29
CA SER A 127 4.53 -36.32 35.76
C SER A 127 5.53 -36.79 34.69
N TYR A 128 5.13 -36.77 33.42
CA TYR A 128 5.99 -37.17 32.30
C TYR A 128 7.06 -36.12 32.00
N LEU A 129 6.73 -34.84 32.07
CA LEU A 129 7.68 -33.73 31.93
C LEU A 129 8.69 -33.73 33.10
N GLU A 130 8.22 -33.94 34.33
CA GLU A 130 9.11 -34.12 35.49
C GLU A 130 10.09 -35.28 35.29
N ALA A 131 9.64 -36.39 34.71
CA ALA A 131 10.51 -37.54 34.44
C ALA A 131 11.62 -37.22 33.43
N ILE A 132 11.34 -36.35 32.45
CA ILE A 132 12.32 -35.87 31.47
C ILE A 132 13.35 -34.96 32.14
N ASP A 133 12.91 -34.05 33.01
CA ASP A 133 13.82 -33.16 33.75
C ASP A 133 14.72 -33.96 34.70
N GLN A 134 14.18 -34.99 35.36
CA GLN A 134 14.96 -35.95 36.15
C GLN A 134 15.99 -36.70 35.28
N LEU A 135 15.62 -37.09 34.06
CA LEU A 135 16.55 -37.76 33.13
C LEU A 135 17.67 -36.85 32.65
N ARG A 136 17.37 -35.58 32.35
CA ARG A 136 18.38 -34.57 32.02
C ARG A 136 19.32 -34.31 33.18
N PHE A 137 18.79 -34.23 34.40
CA PHE A 137 19.61 -34.13 35.62
C PHE A 137 20.54 -35.33 35.75
N ASN A 138 20.02 -36.55 35.59
CA ASN A 138 20.80 -37.78 35.66
C ASN A 138 21.90 -37.82 34.58
N ILE A 139 21.59 -37.44 33.33
CA ILE A 139 22.57 -37.35 32.24
C ILE A 139 23.67 -36.35 32.58
N ASN A 140 23.32 -35.16 33.05
CA ASN A 140 24.28 -34.13 33.44
C ASN A 140 25.18 -34.62 34.58
N PHE A 141 24.60 -35.24 35.61
CA PHE A 141 25.32 -35.82 36.73
C PHE A 141 26.35 -36.85 36.24
N PHE A 142 25.92 -37.87 35.50
CA PHE A 142 26.82 -38.92 35.03
C PHE A 142 27.84 -38.43 33.99
N SER A 143 27.52 -37.38 33.22
CA SER A 143 28.45 -36.75 32.29
C SER A 143 29.64 -36.07 32.98
N GLY A 144 29.48 -35.68 34.26
CA GLY A 144 30.55 -35.14 35.11
C GLY A 144 31.51 -36.21 35.66
N TYR A 145 31.14 -37.49 35.60
CA TYR A 145 31.89 -38.61 36.20
C TYR A 145 32.32 -39.68 35.18
N LYS A 146 32.72 -39.26 33.96
CA LYS A 146 33.12 -40.16 32.84
C LYS A 146 34.23 -41.17 33.14
N ASN A 147 34.99 -40.99 34.23
CA ASN A 147 36.14 -41.84 34.58
C ASN A 147 35.77 -43.11 35.40
N ILE A 148 34.48 -43.35 35.69
CA ILE A 148 34.03 -44.50 36.49
C ILE A 148 33.55 -45.65 35.58
N ARG A 149 33.99 -46.88 35.83
CA ARG A 149 33.57 -48.09 35.09
C ARG A 149 32.06 -48.33 35.27
N GLY A 150 31.32 -48.44 34.17
CA GLY A 150 29.85 -48.69 34.14
C GLY A 150 29.00 -47.45 33.84
N THR A 151 29.56 -46.25 33.99
CA THR A 151 28.88 -44.96 33.77
C THR A 151 28.52 -44.73 32.30
N GLU A 152 29.33 -45.25 31.38
CA GLU A 152 29.11 -45.13 29.93
C GLU A 152 27.85 -45.87 29.46
N ASN A 153 27.56 -47.04 30.05
CA ASN A 153 26.36 -47.81 29.73
C ASN A 153 25.10 -47.17 30.32
N VAL A 154 25.19 -46.58 31.52
CA VAL A 154 24.08 -45.85 32.13
C VAL A 154 23.79 -44.56 31.36
N LEU A 155 24.84 -43.85 30.92
CA LEU A 155 24.71 -42.67 30.07
C LEU A 155 24.10 -43.01 28.71
N SER A 156 24.51 -44.09 28.06
CA SER A 156 23.93 -44.49 26.77
C SER A 156 22.46 -44.89 26.93
N HIS A 157 22.11 -45.64 27.98
CA HIS A 157 20.72 -45.99 28.31
C HIS A 157 19.87 -44.74 28.60
N ALA A 158 20.36 -43.83 29.44
CA ALA A 158 19.66 -42.59 29.78
C ALA A 158 19.48 -41.68 28.55
N ASN A 159 20.48 -41.54 27.69
CA ASN A 159 20.35 -40.79 26.44
C ASN A 159 19.37 -41.43 25.45
N ASN A 160 19.34 -42.77 25.38
CA ASN A 160 18.36 -43.51 24.57
C ASN A 160 16.93 -43.31 25.11
N LEU A 161 16.75 -43.38 26.43
CA LEU A 161 15.47 -43.10 27.09
C LEU A 161 15.02 -41.66 26.87
N LEU A 162 15.93 -40.69 26.99
CA LEU A 162 15.63 -39.28 26.73
C LEU A 162 15.21 -39.09 25.26
N SER A 163 15.92 -39.68 24.32
CA SER A 163 15.59 -39.60 22.88
C SER A 163 14.21 -40.21 22.59
N LYS A 164 13.89 -41.36 23.21
CA LYS A 164 12.57 -41.99 23.11
C LYS A 164 11.48 -41.14 23.77
N ALA A 165 11.79 -40.51 24.90
CA ALA A 165 10.86 -39.66 25.61
C ALA A 165 10.50 -38.42 24.80
N ILE A 166 11.50 -37.77 24.18
CA ILE A 166 11.33 -36.62 23.30
C ILE A 166 10.50 -37.03 22.08
N SER A 167 10.82 -38.15 21.40
CA SER A 167 10.02 -38.64 20.27
C SER A 167 8.54 -38.80 20.61
N LYS A 168 8.21 -39.32 21.81
CA LYS A 168 6.83 -39.40 22.28
C LYS A 168 6.20 -38.03 22.55
N LEU A 169 6.97 -37.03 23.00
CA LEU A 169 6.48 -35.65 23.13
C LEU A 169 6.14 -35.04 21.76
N GLU A 170 6.94 -35.34 20.73
CA GLU A 170 6.65 -34.87 19.36
C GLU A 170 5.33 -35.43 18.86
N ASP A 171 5.08 -36.72 19.10
CA ASP A 171 3.83 -37.39 18.76
C ASP A 171 2.66 -36.82 19.56
N GLU A 172 2.84 -36.53 20.86
CA GLU A 172 1.82 -35.89 21.69
C GLU A 172 1.45 -34.50 21.16
N PHE A 173 2.47 -33.68 20.90
CA PHE A 173 2.28 -32.34 20.37
C PHE A 173 1.54 -32.39 19.03
N ARG A 174 1.93 -33.30 18.13
CA ARG A 174 1.23 -33.53 16.87
C ARG A 174 -0.22 -33.94 17.07
N ASN A 175 -0.48 -34.92 17.95
CA ASN A 175 -1.82 -35.44 18.21
C ASN A 175 -2.73 -34.35 18.77
N LEU A 176 -2.26 -33.64 19.78
CA LEU A 176 -3.01 -32.59 20.46
C LEU A 176 -3.27 -31.41 19.50
N LEU A 177 -2.27 -30.98 18.74
CA LEU A 177 -2.44 -29.94 17.72
C LEU A 177 -3.43 -30.35 16.62
N THR A 178 -3.35 -31.57 16.12
CA THR A 178 -4.23 -32.08 15.04
C THR A 178 -5.67 -32.27 15.52
N ASN A 179 -5.86 -32.73 16.76
CA ASN A 179 -7.18 -32.96 17.33
C ASN A 179 -7.94 -31.65 17.57
N TYR A 180 -7.25 -30.58 17.97
CA TYR A 180 -7.85 -29.28 18.29
C TYR A 180 -7.77 -28.24 17.17
N SER A 181 -7.02 -28.50 16.10
CA SER A 181 -7.02 -27.65 14.91
C SER A 181 -8.10 -28.12 13.94
N LYS A 182 -9.24 -27.41 13.92
CA LYS A 182 -10.34 -27.67 12.98
C LYS A 182 -10.56 -26.45 12.07
N PRO A 183 -10.87 -26.65 10.79
CA PRO A 183 -11.24 -25.55 9.91
C PRO A 183 -12.47 -24.82 10.45
N VAL A 184 -12.46 -23.49 10.41
CA VAL A 184 -13.57 -22.67 10.89
C VAL A 184 -14.68 -22.67 9.84
N GLU A 185 -15.92 -22.91 10.27
CA GLU A 185 -17.08 -22.84 9.37
C GLU A 185 -17.45 -21.38 9.05
N PRO A 186 -17.92 -21.08 7.82
CA PRO A 186 -18.26 -19.72 7.39
C PRO A 186 -19.27 -19.03 8.32
N ASP A 187 -20.32 -19.72 8.76
CA ASP A 187 -21.36 -19.16 9.63
C ASP A 187 -20.77 -18.55 10.91
N ARG A 188 -19.78 -19.24 11.50
CA ARG A 188 -19.08 -18.75 12.70
C ARG A 188 -18.22 -17.54 12.41
N LEU A 189 -17.67 -17.41 11.20
CA LEU A 189 -16.89 -16.24 10.80
C LEU A 189 -17.79 -15.03 10.52
N PHE A 190 -18.98 -15.25 9.94
CA PHE A 190 -19.97 -14.19 9.73
C PHE A 190 -20.57 -13.70 11.06
N ASP A 191 -20.80 -14.59 12.03
CA ASP A 191 -21.23 -14.19 13.38
C ASP A 191 -20.22 -13.29 14.09
N CYS A 192 -18.93 -13.46 13.79
CA CYS A 192 -17.86 -12.65 14.33
C CYS A 192 -17.79 -11.22 13.76
N LEU A 193 -18.56 -10.93 12.70
CA LEU A 193 -18.66 -9.61 12.09
C LEU A 193 -19.67 -8.70 12.82
N PRO A 194 -19.41 -7.37 12.83
CA PRO A 194 -20.40 -6.37 13.21
C PRO A 194 -21.71 -6.56 12.46
N LYS A 195 -22.85 -6.28 13.11
CA LYS A 195 -24.20 -6.46 12.52
C LYS A 195 -24.39 -5.75 11.17
N THR A 196 -23.68 -4.66 10.94
CA THR A 196 -23.71 -3.87 9.69
C THR A 196 -23.00 -4.54 8.51
N LEU A 197 -22.12 -5.51 8.76
CA LEU A 197 -21.29 -6.18 7.74
C LEU A 197 -21.69 -7.65 7.49
N ARG A 198 -22.76 -8.12 8.15
CA ARG A 198 -23.25 -9.50 7.96
C ARG A 198 -24.05 -9.58 6.65
N PRO A 199 -23.85 -10.64 5.85
CA PRO A 199 -24.70 -10.88 4.67
C PRO A 199 -26.17 -11.03 5.12
N THR A 200 -27.06 -10.20 4.59
CA THR A 200 -28.50 -10.35 4.81
C THR A 200 -28.93 -11.66 4.15
N ALA A 201 -29.33 -12.65 4.94
CA ALA A 201 -29.97 -13.85 4.39
C ALA A 201 -31.31 -13.42 3.75
N ASP A 202 -31.48 -13.75 2.48
CA ASP A 202 -32.57 -13.31 1.64
C ASP A 202 -33.95 -13.82 2.11
N GLY A 203 -34.99 -12.99 1.96
CA GLY A 203 -36.41 -13.39 1.90
C GLY A 203 -37.18 -13.64 3.20
N GLY A 204 -37.73 -12.59 3.81
CA GLY A 204 -38.81 -12.74 4.81
C GLY A 204 -39.22 -11.43 5.48
N GLY A 205 -40.15 -10.68 4.86
CA GLY A 205 -40.56 -9.36 5.33
C GLY A 205 -41.16 -9.33 6.74
N LYS A 206 -40.88 -8.22 7.46
CA LYS A 206 -41.87 -7.40 8.14
C LYS A 206 -41.26 -6.13 8.76
N ASN A 207 -41.74 -5.00 8.23
CA ASN A 207 -42.12 -3.73 8.85
C ASN A 207 -41.13 -3.02 9.80
N HIS A 208 -40.74 -1.83 9.36
CA HIS A 208 -40.28 -0.70 10.15
C HIS A 208 -41.16 -0.42 11.38
N SER A 209 -40.52 -0.17 12.52
CA SER A 209 -40.77 1.04 13.31
C SER A 209 -39.65 1.30 14.33
N GLU A 210 -39.02 2.45 14.14
CA GLU A 210 -38.59 3.43 15.15
C GLU A 210 -37.34 3.20 16.04
N ASN A 211 -36.56 4.30 16.06
CA ASN A 211 -35.60 4.75 17.07
C ASN A 211 -34.31 3.97 17.27
N GLN A 212 -33.24 4.45 16.62
CA GLN A 212 -31.90 4.43 17.20
C GLN A 212 -31.11 5.71 16.87
N LYS A 213 -31.36 6.74 17.67
CA LYS A 213 -30.26 7.57 18.16
C LYS A 213 -29.57 6.73 19.24
N ASN A 214 -28.37 6.22 18.99
CA ASN A 214 -27.40 5.89 20.04
C ASN A 214 -26.02 5.64 19.43
N ALA A 215 -25.07 6.44 19.94
CA ALA A 215 -23.64 6.20 20.13
C ALA A 215 -22.80 5.62 18.97
N LEU A 216 -21.68 6.31 18.70
CA LEU A 216 -20.49 5.74 18.08
C LEU A 216 -20.05 4.50 18.87
N GLU A 217 -20.56 3.32 18.53
CA GLU A 217 -19.92 2.06 18.88
C GLU A 217 -18.97 1.69 17.75
N THR A 218 -17.68 1.65 18.04
CA THR A 218 -16.66 1.11 17.14
C THR A 218 -17.07 -0.32 16.74
N PRO A 219 -17.08 -0.65 15.42
CA PRO A 219 -17.42 -1.99 14.97
C PRO A 219 -16.44 -3.00 15.60
N THR A 220 -16.92 -3.74 16.60
CA THR A 220 -16.06 -4.66 17.37
C THR A 220 -16.08 -6.03 16.72
N PHE A 221 -14.98 -6.39 16.07
CA PHE A 221 -14.74 -7.74 15.57
C PHE A 221 -14.49 -8.67 16.74
N THR A 222 -15.22 -9.79 16.81
CA THR A 222 -15.00 -10.79 17.85
C THR A 222 -14.13 -11.91 17.28
N PRO A 223 -12.87 -12.08 17.72
CA PRO A 223 -11.99 -13.08 17.12
C PRO A 223 -12.49 -14.49 17.44
N PRO A 224 -12.54 -15.40 16.43
CA PRO A 224 -12.99 -16.77 16.65
C PRO A 224 -12.00 -17.54 17.53
N THR A 225 -12.52 -18.42 18.38
CA THR A 225 -11.69 -19.38 19.12
C THR A 225 -11.22 -20.48 18.17
N LEU A 226 -9.99 -20.34 17.66
CA LEU A 226 -9.38 -21.29 16.71
C LEU A 226 -8.84 -22.55 17.41
N ILE A 227 -8.32 -22.42 18.63
CA ILE A 227 -7.94 -23.50 19.55
C ILE A 227 -8.52 -23.17 20.93
N PRO A 228 -9.10 -24.13 21.66
CA PRO A 228 -9.62 -23.86 23.00
C PRO A 228 -8.51 -23.35 23.95
N PRO A 229 -8.74 -22.26 24.72
CA PRO A 229 -7.70 -21.66 25.57
C PRO A 229 -7.06 -22.62 26.57
N ARG A 230 -7.80 -23.62 27.05
CA ARG A 230 -7.31 -24.66 27.97
C ARG A 230 -6.20 -25.54 27.39
N VAL A 231 -6.09 -25.61 26.06
CA VAL A 231 -5.15 -26.48 25.33
C VAL A 231 -3.85 -25.74 25.03
N LEU A 232 -3.87 -24.41 24.99
CA LEU A 232 -2.72 -23.57 24.62
C LEU A 232 -1.54 -23.68 25.61
N PRO A 233 -1.75 -23.67 26.94
CA PRO A 233 -0.66 -23.90 27.90
C PRO A 233 0.01 -25.26 27.72
N LEU A 234 -0.79 -26.32 27.51
CA LEU A 234 -0.26 -27.66 27.28
C LEU A 234 0.60 -27.74 26.02
N LEU A 235 0.18 -27.08 24.94
CA LEU A 235 0.98 -26.96 23.70
C LEU A 235 2.28 -26.17 23.93
N HIS A 236 2.22 -25.11 24.74
CA HIS A 236 3.39 -24.32 25.11
C HIS A 236 4.42 -25.15 25.90
N ASP A 237 3.98 -25.87 26.93
CA ASP A 237 4.86 -26.70 27.76
C ASP A 237 5.55 -27.79 26.93
N LEU A 238 4.80 -28.45 26.04
CA LEU A 238 5.34 -29.43 25.08
C LEU A 238 6.36 -28.79 24.13
N ALA A 239 6.03 -27.62 23.55
CA ALA A 239 6.92 -26.87 22.67
C ALA A 239 8.22 -26.47 23.37
N GLN A 240 8.15 -25.97 24.60
CA GLN A 240 9.30 -25.61 25.42
C GLN A 240 10.23 -26.81 25.64
N GLN A 241 9.67 -27.97 25.94
CA GLN A 241 10.44 -29.18 26.18
C GLN A 241 11.14 -29.70 24.92
N MET A 242 10.46 -29.62 23.76
CA MET A 242 11.06 -29.94 22.46
C MET A 242 12.18 -28.96 22.09
N VAL A 243 12.04 -27.65 22.38
CA VAL A 243 13.09 -26.66 22.13
C VAL A 243 14.31 -26.92 23.01
N GLN A 244 14.11 -27.17 24.31
CA GLN A 244 15.20 -27.50 25.25
C GLN A 244 15.93 -28.80 24.86
N ALA A 245 15.25 -29.72 24.20
CA ALA A 245 15.84 -30.93 23.64
C ALA A 245 16.64 -30.70 22.34
N GLY A 246 16.58 -29.51 21.74
CA GLY A 246 17.19 -29.22 20.44
C GLY A 246 16.33 -29.62 19.23
N HIS A 247 15.07 -30.02 19.44
CA HIS A 247 14.16 -30.52 18.40
C HIS A 247 13.27 -29.41 17.78
N GLN A 248 13.76 -28.16 17.79
CA GLN A 248 13.05 -26.98 17.27
C GLN A 248 12.61 -27.11 15.80
N GLN A 249 13.38 -27.82 14.96
CA GLN A 249 13.05 -28.01 13.53
C GLN A 249 11.84 -28.95 13.35
N GLN A 250 11.71 -29.96 14.21
CA GLN A 250 10.59 -30.89 14.15
C GLN A 250 9.32 -30.23 14.68
N LEU A 251 9.43 -29.47 15.78
CA LEU A 251 8.35 -28.62 16.29
C LEU A 251 7.83 -27.65 15.22
N PHE A 252 8.73 -26.95 14.53
CA PHE A 252 8.42 -26.06 13.42
C PHE A 252 7.60 -26.76 12.33
N ARG A 253 8.07 -27.93 11.86
CA ARG A 253 7.39 -28.71 10.80
C ARG A 253 5.99 -29.15 11.22
N ILE A 254 5.86 -29.73 12.42
CA ILE A 254 4.56 -30.21 12.92
C ILE A 254 3.56 -29.06 13.00
N TYR A 255 3.98 -27.93 13.57
CA TYR A 255 3.12 -26.75 13.70
C TYR A 255 2.71 -26.20 12.34
N LYS A 256 3.69 -25.94 11.47
CA LYS A 256 3.49 -25.42 10.12
C LYS A 256 2.52 -26.30 9.33
N ASP A 257 2.81 -27.58 9.18
CA ASP A 257 2.06 -28.49 8.31
C ASP A 257 0.60 -28.62 8.76
N THR A 258 0.37 -28.65 10.08
CA THR A 258 -0.98 -28.78 10.64
C THR A 258 -1.77 -27.47 10.52
N ARG A 259 -1.19 -26.35 10.94
CA ARG A 259 -1.91 -25.06 11.01
C ARG A 259 -2.08 -24.42 9.65
N ALA A 260 -1.08 -24.51 8.76
CA ALA A 260 -1.19 -23.99 7.39
C ALA A 260 -2.35 -24.66 6.63
N ALA A 261 -2.45 -25.99 6.73
CA ALA A 261 -3.52 -26.75 6.08
C ALA A 261 -4.91 -26.37 6.61
N VAL A 262 -5.06 -26.20 7.93
CA VAL A 262 -6.33 -25.83 8.56
C VAL A 262 -6.74 -24.40 8.21
N LEU A 263 -5.79 -23.47 8.18
CA LEU A 263 -6.04 -22.08 7.79
C LEU A 263 -6.47 -21.99 6.33
N GLU A 264 -5.75 -22.68 5.44
CA GLU A 264 -6.08 -22.74 4.01
C GLU A 264 -7.46 -23.37 3.78
N GLN A 265 -7.78 -24.45 4.47
CA GLN A 265 -9.09 -25.11 4.36
C GLN A 265 -10.22 -24.21 4.87
N SER A 266 -9.98 -23.39 5.90
CA SER A 266 -10.96 -22.42 6.41
C SER A 266 -11.28 -21.36 5.36
N LEU A 267 -10.25 -20.84 4.66
CA LEU A 267 -10.43 -19.88 3.56
C LEU A 267 -11.15 -20.50 2.36
N ARG A 268 -10.81 -21.74 1.99
CA ARG A 268 -11.53 -22.47 0.93
C ARG A 268 -12.99 -22.68 1.26
N LYS A 269 -13.33 -23.04 2.50
CA LYS A 269 -14.72 -23.17 2.97
C LYS A 269 -15.48 -21.84 2.92
N LEU A 270 -14.80 -20.73 3.19
CA LEU A 270 -15.38 -19.40 3.04
C LEU A 270 -15.71 -19.06 1.58
N GLY A 271 -15.08 -19.72 0.60
CA GLY A 271 -15.26 -19.50 -0.82
C GLY A 271 -14.09 -18.78 -1.49
N VAL A 272 -12.93 -18.72 -0.83
CA VAL A 272 -11.70 -18.20 -1.42
C VAL A 272 -11.12 -19.23 -2.37
N GLU A 273 -11.01 -18.85 -3.64
CA GLU A 273 -10.47 -19.69 -4.71
C GLU A 273 -9.20 -19.06 -5.28
N ARG A 274 -8.24 -19.90 -5.64
CA ARG A 274 -7.07 -19.46 -6.42
C ARG A 274 -7.47 -19.36 -7.89
N LEU A 275 -7.67 -18.14 -8.38
CA LEU A 275 -8.08 -17.88 -9.75
C LEU A 275 -6.93 -17.24 -10.54
N SER A 276 -6.77 -17.65 -11.79
CA SER A 276 -5.82 -17.05 -12.71
C SER A 276 -6.45 -15.91 -13.53
N LYS A 277 -5.61 -15.12 -14.20
CA LYS A 277 -6.06 -14.09 -15.14
C LYS A 277 -7.00 -14.66 -16.22
N ASP A 278 -6.69 -15.85 -16.73
CA ASP A 278 -7.46 -16.47 -17.81
C ASP A 278 -8.84 -16.94 -17.31
N ASP A 279 -8.95 -17.36 -16.05
CA ASP A 279 -10.22 -17.75 -15.43
C ASP A 279 -11.14 -16.54 -15.28
N VAL A 280 -10.58 -15.41 -14.79
CA VAL A 280 -11.31 -14.15 -14.62
C VAL A 280 -11.77 -13.60 -15.97
N GLN A 281 -10.96 -13.71 -17.03
CA GLN A 281 -11.33 -13.22 -18.36
C GLN A 281 -12.45 -14.01 -19.04
N LYS A 282 -12.61 -15.29 -18.71
CA LYS A 282 -13.67 -16.15 -19.26
C LYS A 282 -15.00 -16.02 -18.50
N MET A 283 -14.99 -15.37 -17.35
CA MET A 283 -16.15 -15.24 -16.48
C MET A 283 -17.12 -14.17 -16.99
N GLN A 284 -18.42 -14.41 -16.81
CA GLN A 284 -19.46 -13.42 -17.07
C GLN A 284 -19.39 -12.29 -16.04
N TRP A 285 -19.78 -11.07 -16.45
CA TRP A 285 -19.63 -9.87 -15.63
C TRP A 285 -20.41 -9.97 -14.31
N GLU A 286 -21.66 -10.42 -14.35
CA GLU A 286 -22.54 -10.48 -13.19
C GLU A 286 -22.00 -11.43 -12.12
N VAL A 287 -21.37 -12.53 -12.56
CA VAL A 287 -20.73 -13.50 -11.66
C VAL A 287 -19.43 -12.93 -11.10
N LEU A 288 -18.66 -12.21 -11.91
CA LEU A 288 -17.41 -11.59 -11.49
C LEU A 288 -17.66 -10.49 -10.46
N GLU A 289 -18.63 -9.61 -10.72
CA GLU A 289 -19.03 -8.53 -9.81
C GLU A 289 -19.45 -9.08 -8.44
N ALA A 290 -20.31 -10.10 -8.41
CA ALA A 290 -20.70 -10.78 -7.17
C ALA A 290 -19.50 -11.43 -6.46
N LYS A 291 -18.57 -12.06 -7.20
CA LYS A 291 -17.34 -12.62 -6.62
C LYS A 291 -16.40 -11.54 -6.06
N ILE A 292 -16.35 -10.35 -6.65
CA ILE A 292 -15.56 -9.24 -6.11
C ILE A 292 -16.17 -8.72 -4.81
N GLY A 293 -17.49 -8.53 -4.76
CA GLY A 293 -18.19 -8.19 -3.51
C GLY A 293 -17.89 -9.20 -2.40
N ASN A 294 -17.97 -10.50 -2.71
CA ASN A 294 -17.61 -11.56 -1.77
C ASN A 294 -16.14 -11.50 -1.35
N TRP A 295 -15.21 -11.26 -2.28
CA TRP A 295 -13.78 -11.14 -1.98
C TRP A 295 -13.50 -10.00 -1.00
N ILE A 296 -14.19 -8.86 -1.12
CA ILE A 296 -14.07 -7.75 -0.16
C ILE A 296 -14.43 -8.20 1.26
N HIS A 297 -15.52 -8.96 1.41
CA HIS A 297 -15.91 -9.54 2.70
C HIS A 297 -14.88 -10.57 3.20
N TYR A 298 -14.38 -11.42 2.31
CA TYR A 298 -13.41 -12.46 2.64
C TYR A 298 -12.07 -11.86 3.08
N MET A 299 -11.63 -10.76 2.47
CA MET A 299 -10.44 -10.03 2.89
C MET A 299 -10.56 -9.48 4.31
N ARG A 300 -11.70 -8.87 4.67
CA ARG A 300 -11.97 -8.42 6.04
C ARG A 300 -11.91 -9.57 7.04
N ILE A 301 -12.60 -10.67 6.74
CA ILE A 301 -12.63 -11.87 7.59
C ILE A 301 -11.22 -12.46 7.76
N ALA A 302 -10.47 -12.60 6.66
CA ALA A 302 -9.15 -13.20 6.68
C ALA A 302 -8.18 -12.38 7.55
N VAL A 303 -8.09 -11.07 7.33
CA VAL A 303 -7.16 -10.19 8.05
C VAL A 303 -7.57 -10.01 9.51
N LYS A 304 -8.81 -9.55 9.76
CA LYS A 304 -9.26 -9.16 11.11
C LYS A 304 -9.53 -10.34 12.02
N LEU A 305 -9.90 -11.51 11.48
CA LEU A 305 -10.29 -12.67 12.28
C LEU A 305 -9.27 -13.81 12.20
N LEU A 306 -9.01 -14.33 11.00
CA LEU A 306 -8.21 -15.56 10.85
C LEU A 306 -6.71 -15.31 11.13
N PHE A 307 -6.09 -14.33 10.46
CA PHE A 307 -4.66 -14.03 10.65
C PHE A 307 -4.38 -13.43 12.03
N SER A 308 -5.27 -12.56 12.53
CA SER A 308 -5.20 -12.06 13.91
C SER A 308 -5.30 -13.19 14.94
N GLY A 309 -6.22 -14.14 14.73
CA GLY A 309 -6.38 -15.31 15.59
C GLY A 309 -5.16 -16.24 15.54
N GLU A 310 -4.61 -16.50 14.35
CA GLU A 310 -3.43 -17.34 14.19
C GLU A 310 -2.19 -16.70 14.85
N LYS A 311 -2.02 -15.38 14.71
CA LYS A 311 -0.94 -14.65 15.38
C LYS A 311 -1.00 -14.82 16.89
N LYS A 312 -2.19 -14.67 17.49
CA LYS A 312 -2.38 -14.87 18.94
C LYS A 312 -2.03 -16.29 19.40
N ILE A 313 -2.36 -17.31 18.60
CA ILE A 313 -2.02 -18.70 18.92
C ILE A 313 -0.51 -18.92 18.82
N CYS A 314 0.12 -18.46 17.75
CA CYS A 314 1.58 -18.51 17.60
C CYS A 314 2.28 -17.81 18.77
N ASP A 315 1.79 -16.64 19.17
CA ASP A 315 2.37 -15.85 20.26
C ASP A 315 2.28 -16.57 21.61
N GLN A 316 1.19 -17.29 21.89
CA GLN A 316 1.01 -18.04 23.14
C GLN A 316 1.80 -19.35 23.16
N ILE A 317 1.85 -20.11 22.05
CA ILE A 317 2.56 -21.40 22.02
C ILE A 317 4.08 -21.19 22.04
N PHE A 318 4.58 -20.17 21.34
CA PHE A 318 6.01 -19.91 21.18
C PHE A 318 6.52 -18.75 22.05
N GLU A 319 5.85 -18.46 23.16
CA GLU A 319 6.33 -17.48 24.14
C GLU A 319 7.77 -17.84 24.59
N GLY A 320 8.68 -16.85 24.58
CA GLY A 320 10.10 -17.09 24.88
C GLY A 320 10.97 -17.58 23.70
N PHE A 321 10.38 -17.86 22.52
CA PHE A 321 11.11 -18.34 21.33
C PHE A 321 10.94 -17.42 20.10
N ASP A 322 11.37 -16.16 20.19
CA ASP A 322 11.07 -15.10 19.20
C ASP A 322 11.38 -15.46 17.74
N SER A 323 12.53 -16.08 17.46
CA SER A 323 12.91 -16.49 16.10
C SER A 323 11.97 -17.56 15.56
N LEU A 324 11.58 -18.52 16.38
CA LEU A 324 10.72 -19.63 15.98
C LEU A 324 9.26 -19.15 15.80
N ARG A 325 8.79 -18.29 16.70
CA ARG A 325 7.47 -17.66 16.67
C ARG A 325 7.23 -16.92 15.37
N THR A 326 8.15 -16.03 15.01
CA THR A 326 8.03 -15.19 13.81
C THR A 326 8.12 -16.01 12.52
N GLN A 327 9.01 -17.01 12.48
CA GLN A 327 9.13 -17.92 11.34
C GLN A 327 7.92 -18.84 11.18
N CYS A 328 7.38 -19.42 12.27
CA CYS A 328 6.18 -20.27 12.22
C CYS A 328 4.98 -19.50 11.69
N PHE A 329 4.73 -18.30 12.22
CA PHE A 329 3.60 -17.48 11.76
C PHE A 329 3.72 -17.12 10.28
N ALA A 330 4.92 -16.75 9.82
CA ALA A 330 5.18 -16.45 8.41
C ALA A 330 4.83 -17.66 7.52
N GLU A 331 5.36 -18.82 7.86
CA GLU A 331 5.23 -20.04 7.05
C GLU A 331 3.82 -20.64 7.07
N VAL A 332 3.07 -20.47 8.16
CA VAL A 332 1.67 -20.89 8.25
C VAL A 332 0.76 -20.04 7.38
N THR A 333 1.01 -18.73 7.32
CA THR A 333 0.12 -17.78 6.65
C THR A 333 0.47 -17.54 5.18
N ALA A 334 1.71 -17.84 4.74
CA ALA A 334 2.21 -17.56 3.39
C ALA A 334 1.29 -18.03 2.26
N ASN A 335 0.91 -19.32 2.26
CA ASN A 335 0.04 -19.89 1.21
C ASN A 335 -1.37 -19.28 1.23
N SER A 336 -1.89 -19.02 2.42
CA SER A 336 -3.24 -18.45 2.61
C SER A 336 -3.31 -17.00 2.13
N VAL A 337 -2.28 -16.20 2.43
CA VAL A 337 -2.14 -14.83 1.91
C VAL A 337 -1.99 -14.85 0.38
N ALA A 338 -1.11 -15.71 -0.16
CA ALA A 338 -0.92 -15.82 -1.60
C ALA A 338 -2.22 -16.23 -2.33
N MET A 339 -3.00 -17.14 -1.75
CA MET A 339 -4.30 -17.53 -2.30
C MET A 339 -5.29 -16.36 -2.34
N LEU A 340 -5.45 -15.64 -1.23
CA LEU A 340 -6.34 -14.48 -1.13
C LEU A 340 -5.98 -13.37 -2.11
N LEU A 341 -4.69 -13.03 -2.20
CA LEU A 341 -4.21 -11.96 -3.07
C LEU A 341 -4.24 -12.35 -4.55
N SER A 342 -4.14 -13.65 -4.89
CA SER A 342 -4.14 -14.11 -6.29
C SER A 342 -5.38 -13.69 -7.08
N PHE A 343 -6.56 -13.64 -6.44
CA PHE A 343 -7.79 -13.17 -7.09
C PHE A 343 -7.71 -11.68 -7.42
N GLY A 344 -7.24 -10.86 -6.47
CA GLY A 344 -7.01 -9.44 -6.70
C GLY A 344 -6.00 -9.19 -7.81
N GLU A 345 -4.90 -9.96 -7.83
CA GLU A 345 -3.91 -9.87 -8.90
C GLU A 345 -4.48 -10.26 -10.27
N ALA A 346 -5.30 -11.32 -10.32
CA ALA A 346 -5.93 -11.78 -11.55
C ALA A 346 -6.85 -10.70 -12.14
N ILE A 347 -7.61 -10.00 -11.30
CA ILE A 347 -8.47 -8.88 -11.70
C ILE A 347 -7.64 -7.69 -12.14
N ALA A 348 -6.64 -7.28 -11.36
CA ALA A 348 -5.78 -6.14 -11.69
C ALA A 348 -5.03 -6.33 -13.02
N LYS A 349 -4.70 -7.58 -13.39
CA LYS A 349 -4.06 -7.96 -14.66
C LYS A 349 -5.05 -8.30 -15.79
N SER A 350 -6.35 -8.34 -15.51
CA SER A 350 -7.38 -8.70 -16.47
C SER A 350 -7.60 -7.61 -17.53
N LYS A 351 -8.52 -7.84 -18.48
CA LYS A 351 -8.84 -6.82 -19.49
C LYS A 351 -9.53 -5.64 -18.81
N ARG A 352 -8.90 -4.47 -18.91
CA ARG A 352 -9.42 -3.17 -18.46
C ARG A 352 -10.68 -2.81 -19.24
N SER A 353 -11.69 -2.29 -18.54
CA SER A 353 -12.84 -1.65 -19.15
C SER A 353 -13.43 -0.61 -18.19
N PRO A 354 -14.01 0.49 -18.70
CA PRO A 354 -14.53 1.57 -17.85
C PRO A 354 -15.58 1.10 -16.83
N GLU A 355 -16.44 0.16 -17.20
CA GLU A 355 -17.51 -0.36 -16.34
C GLU A 355 -16.96 -1.08 -15.10
N LYS A 356 -15.73 -1.62 -15.19
CA LYS A 356 -15.07 -2.32 -14.09
C LYS A 356 -14.38 -1.39 -13.09
N LEU A 357 -14.24 -0.10 -13.42
CA LEU A 357 -13.47 0.84 -12.61
C LEU A 357 -13.98 0.92 -11.17
N PHE A 358 -15.29 1.06 -10.99
CA PHE A 358 -15.89 1.25 -9.66
C PHE A 358 -15.65 0.05 -8.74
N VAL A 359 -15.84 -1.16 -9.26
CA VAL A 359 -15.57 -2.40 -8.53
C VAL A 359 -14.08 -2.56 -8.24
N LEU A 360 -13.19 -2.08 -9.13
CA LEU A 360 -11.75 -2.05 -8.88
C LEU A 360 -11.38 -1.04 -7.78
N LEU A 361 -12.07 0.10 -7.70
CA LEU A 361 -11.93 1.07 -6.62
C LEU A 361 -12.40 0.48 -5.28
N ASP A 362 -13.50 -0.27 -5.25
CA ASP A 362 -13.95 -0.97 -4.03
C ASP A 362 -12.88 -1.96 -3.51
N MET A 363 -12.20 -2.66 -4.43
CA MET A 363 -11.08 -3.54 -4.08
C MET A 363 -9.87 -2.75 -3.55
N TYR A 364 -9.59 -1.58 -4.11
CA TYR A 364 -8.54 -0.70 -3.63
C TYR A 364 -8.86 -0.14 -2.24
N GLU A 365 -10.10 0.27 -1.99
CA GLU A 365 -10.56 0.75 -0.68
C GLU A 365 -10.36 -0.28 0.42
N ILE A 366 -10.72 -1.55 0.17
CA ILE A 366 -10.54 -2.58 1.19
C ILE A 366 -9.06 -2.86 1.47
N MET A 367 -8.20 -2.82 0.46
CA MET A 367 -6.76 -2.99 0.67
C MET A 367 -6.19 -1.84 1.49
N ARG A 368 -6.63 -0.61 1.25
CA ARG A 368 -6.26 0.58 2.02
C ARG A 368 -6.79 0.55 3.44
N GLU A 369 -8.04 0.13 3.64
CA GLU A 369 -8.68 -0.06 4.95
C GLU A 369 -7.87 -1.04 5.82
N LEU A 370 -7.42 -2.15 5.23
CA LEU A 370 -6.71 -3.22 5.93
C LEU A 370 -5.19 -2.99 6.06
N GLN A 371 -4.63 -1.97 5.39
CA GLN A 371 -3.17 -1.76 5.30
C GLN A 371 -2.50 -1.71 6.68
N SER A 372 -3.03 -0.92 7.62
CA SER A 372 -2.44 -0.79 8.97
C SER A 372 -2.52 -2.09 9.77
N GLU A 373 -3.56 -2.88 9.55
CA GLU A 373 -3.76 -4.17 10.22
C GLU A 373 -2.81 -5.22 9.66
N ILE A 374 -2.63 -5.24 8.34
CA ILE A 374 -1.62 -6.07 7.66
C ILE A 374 -0.22 -5.72 8.19
N GLU A 375 0.14 -4.44 8.29
CA GLU A 375 1.41 -4.01 8.87
C GLU A 375 1.60 -4.47 10.32
N THR A 376 0.53 -4.41 11.12
CA THR A 376 0.58 -4.81 12.54
C THR A 376 0.66 -6.32 12.71
N ILE A 377 -0.11 -7.08 11.93
CA ILE A 377 -0.14 -8.54 11.98
C ILE A 377 1.17 -9.12 11.44
N PHE A 378 1.65 -8.60 10.31
CA PHE A 378 2.86 -9.08 9.61
C PHE A 378 4.11 -8.22 9.91
N GLY A 379 4.14 -7.51 11.03
CA GLY A 379 5.23 -6.58 11.38
C GLY A 379 6.61 -7.20 11.61
N SER A 380 6.72 -8.53 11.64
CA SER A 380 8.00 -9.23 11.84
C SER A 380 8.84 -9.27 10.57
N LYS A 381 10.17 -9.37 10.70
CA LYS A 381 11.10 -9.50 9.55
C LYS A 381 10.81 -10.72 8.69
N ALA A 382 10.31 -11.81 9.28
CA ALA A 382 9.98 -13.04 8.55
C ALA A 382 8.73 -12.89 7.65
N CYS A 383 7.91 -11.86 7.86
CA CYS A 383 6.65 -11.65 7.14
C CYS A 383 6.73 -10.51 6.10
N ILE A 384 7.93 -10.02 5.76
CA ILE A 384 8.11 -8.90 4.82
C ILE A 384 7.44 -9.21 3.48
N GLU A 385 7.62 -10.42 2.94
CA GLU A 385 7.05 -10.81 1.65
C GLU A 385 5.53 -10.66 1.58
N MET A 386 4.79 -10.95 2.67
CA MET A 386 3.33 -10.79 2.68
C MET A 386 2.90 -9.33 2.62
N ARG A 387 3.61 -8.47 3.33
CA ARG A 387 3.35 -7.02 3.33
C ARG A 387 3.66 -6.43 1.98
N ASP A 388 4.81 -6.79 1.41
CA ASP A 388 5.23 -6.33 0.10
C ASP A 388 4.27 -6.82 -0.99
N THR A 389 3.79 -8.05 -0.91
CA THR A 389 2.80 -8.58 -1.86
C THR A 389 1.46 -7.88 -1.73
N ALA A 390 0.97 -7.62 -0.51
CA ALA A 390 -0.27 -6.87 -0.29
C ALA A 390 -0.16 -5.41 -0.77
N LEU A 391 0.96 -4.75 -0.47
CA LEU A 391 1.24 -3.39 -0.94
C LEU A 391 1.39 -3.34 -2.47
N SER A 392 2.06 -4.33 -3.07
CA SER A 392 2.21 -4.49 -4.51
C SER A 392 0.86 -4.64 -5.20
N LEU A 393 -0.06 -5.45 -4.64
CA LEU A 393 -1.43 -5.57 -5.14
C LEU A 393 -2.16 -4.24 -5.06
N THR A 394 -2.08 -3.53 -3.92
CA THR A 394 -2.72 -2.22 -3.73
C THR A 394 -2.28 -1.22 -4.79
N LYS A 395 -0.96 -1.10 -5.00
CA LYS A 395 -0.38 -0.27 -6.05
C LYS A 395 -0.83 -0.72 -7.44
N ARG A 396 -0.92 -2.03 -7.69
CA ARG A 396 -1.36 -2.54 -8.99
C ARG A 396 -2.82 -2.22 -9.28
N LEU A 397 -3.71 -2.37 -8.30
CA LEU A 397 -5.13 -2.00 -8.42
C LEU A 397 -5.26 -0.51 -8.75
N ALA A 398 -4.51 0.33 -8.02
CA ALA A 398 -4.49 1.76 -8.22
C ALA A 398 -3.96 2.17 -9.60
N GLN A 399 -2.86 1.55 -10.05
CA GLN A 399 -2.32 1.74 -11.41
C GLN A 399 -3.36 1.33 -12.47
N THR A 400 -3.95 0.14 -12.34
CA THR A 400 -4.96 -0.35 -13.30
C THR A 400 -6.17 0.60 -13.35
N ALA A 401 -6.59 1.19 -12.22
CA ALA A 401 -7.63 2.20 -12.19
C ALA A 401 -7.22 3.48 -12.92
N GLN A 402 -5.98 3.98 -12.72
CA GLN A 402 -5.46 5.14 -13.44
C GLN A 402 -5.44 4.93 -14.95
N GLU A 403 -4.94 3.77 -15.40
CA GLU A 403 -4.90 3.44 -16.82
C GLU A 403 -6.32 3.30 -17.40
N THR A 404 -7.29 2.84 -16.61
CA THR A 404 -8.70 2.72 -17.03
C THR A 404 -9.35 4.09 -17.29
N PHE A 405 -8.92 5.17 -16.60
CA PHE A 405 -9.36 6.54 -16.96
C PHE A 405 -8.93 6.94 -18.37
N GLY A 406 -7.69 6.61 -18.74
CA GLY A 406 -7.17 6.86 -20.10
C GLY A 406 -7.94 6.07 -21.14
N ASP A 407 -8.23 4.79 -20.87
CA ASP A 407 -9.05 3.96 -21.75
C ASP A 407 -10.48 4.52 -21.93
N PHE A 408 -11.08 5.03 -20.85
CA PHE A 408 -12.41 5.64 -20.91
C PHE A 408 -12.40 6.93 -21.72
N GLU A 409 -11.42 7.81 -21.49
CA GLU A 409 -11.24 9.03 -22.28
C GLU A 409 -11.12 8.71 -23.78
N GLU A 410 -10.26 7.74 -24.14
CA GLU A 410 -10.06 7.30 -25.51
C GLU A 410 -11.33 6.69 -26.12
N ALA A 411 -12.05 5.87 -25.35
CA ALA A 411 -13.30 5.25 -25.78
C ALA A 411 -14.40 6.29 -26.04
N VAL A 412 -14.49 7.34 -25.23
CA VAL A 412 -15.45 8.44 -25.40
C VAL A 412 -15.09 9.28 -26.62
N GLU A 413 -13.82 9.64 -26.80
CA GLU A 413 -13.36 10.42 -27.96
C GLU A 413 -13.61 9.65 -29.28
N LYS A 414 -13.28 8.35 -29.31
CA LYS A 414 -13.34 7.51 -30.51
C LYS A 414 -14.69 6.82 -30.73
N ASP A 415 -15.70 7.09 -29.92
CA ASP A 415 -17.02 6.48 -30.08
C ASP A 415 -17.60 6.77 -31.48
N ALA A 416 -17.57 5.74 -32.33
CA ALA A 416 -17.95 5.80 -33.74
C ALA A 416 -19.40 5.35 -33.97
N THR A 417 -20.20 5.16 -32.91
CA THR A 417 -21.60 4.79 -33.05
C THR A 417 -22.32 5.79 -33.95
N LYS A 418 -22.93 5.27 -35.04
CA LYS A 418 -23.66 6.07 -36.04
C LYS A 418 -25.05 6.50 -35.55
N THR A 419 -25.29 6.47 -34.25
CA THR A 419 -26.58 6.77 -33.64
C THR A 419 -26.82 8.27 -33.70
N THR A 420 -27.21 8.78 -34.87
CA THR A 420 -27.55 10.19 -35.05
C THR A 420 -28.96 10.43 -34.51
N VAL A 421 -29.06 11.39 -33.59
CA VAL A 421 -30.36 11.85 -33.09
C VAL A 421 -30.96 12.82 -34.11
N LEU A 422 -31.85 12.32 -34.97
CA LEU A 422 -32.35 13.05 -36.14
C LEU A 422 -33.03 14.39 -35.80
N ASP A 423 -33.52 14.55 -34.58
CA ASP A 423 -34.20 15.74 -34.07
C ASP A 423 -33.26 16.74 -33.35
N GLY A 424 -31.97 16.44 -33.25
CA GLY A 424 -30.98 17.29 -32.59
C GLY A 424 -31.06 17.31 -31.06
N THR A 425 -31.74 16.34 -30.43
CA THR A 425 -31.83 16.22 -28.96
C THR A 425 -30.47 15.89 -28.30
N VAL A 426 -30.46 15.67 -26.98
CA VAL A 426 -29.28 15.21 -26.23
C VAL A 426 -28.91 13.80 -26.68
N HIS A 427 -27.65 13.59 -27.03
CA HIS A 427 -27.12 12.30 -27.46
C HIS A 427 -27.00 11.35 -26.25
N PRO A 428 -27.37 10.05 -26.36
CA PRO A 428 -27.27 9.09 -25.26
C PRO A 428 -25.87 8.99 -24.61
N LEU A 429 -24.80 9.06 -25.42
CA LEU A 429 -23.41 9.17 -24.95
C LEU A 429 -23.22 10.32 -23.94
N THR A 430 -23.84 11.47 -24.17
CA THR A 430 -23.71 12.63 -23.27
C THR A 430 -24.31 12.34 -21.90
N SER A 431 -25.49 11.71 -21.84
CA SER A 431 -26.05 11.26 -20.57
C SER A 431 -25.21 10.16 -19.90
N TYR A 432 -24.67 9.22 -20.68
CA TYR A 432 -23.82 8.14 -20.17
C TYR A 432 -22.54 8.68 -19.51
N VAL A 433 -21.78 9.51 -20.22
CA VAL A 433 -20.53 10.09 -19.70
C VAL A 433 -20.79 10.97 -18.48
N ILE A 434 -21.87 11.75 -18.48
CA ILE A 434 -22.23 12.59 -17.34
C ILE A 434 -22.61 11.76 -16.11
N ASN A 435 -23.33 10.65 -16.29
CA ASN A 435 -23.64 9.75 -15.20
C ASN A 435 -22.39 9.03 -14.69
N TYR A 436 -21.50 8.62 -15.59
CA TYR A 436 -20.20 8.05 -15.23
C TYR A 436 -19.39 9.02 -14.37
N VAL A 437 -19.29 10.30 -14.78
CA VAL A 437 -18.61 11.33 -13.99
C VAL A 437 -19.28 11.52 -12.64
N LYS A 438 -20.62 11.55 -12.55
CA LYS A 438 -21.30 11.62 -11.24
C LYS A 438 -20.89 10.47 -10.32
N PHE A 439 -20.88 9.23 -10.84
CA PHE A 439 -20.42 8.08 -10.05
C PHE A 439 -18.95 8.19 -9.65
N LEU A 440 -18.07 8.79 -10.45
CA LEU A 440 -16.69 9.05 -10.03
C LEU A 440 -16.60 9.94 -8.79
N TYR A 441 -17.53 10.90 -8.64
CA TYR A 441 -17.55 11.80 -7.49
C TYR A 441 -18.04 11.13 -6.21
N ASP A 442 -18.85 10.07 -6.31
CA ASP A 442 -19.17 9.22 -5.14
C ASP A 442 -17.89 8.59 -4.54
N TYR A 443 -16.85 8.39 -5.36
CA TYR A 443 -15.53 7.88 -4.97
C TYR A 443 -14.47 8.98 -4.76
N GLN A 444 -14.87 10.24 -4.60
CA GLN A 444 -13.94 11.38 -4.54
C GLN A 444 -12.83 11.19 -3.49
N SER A 445 -13.16 10.74 -2.27
CA SER A 445 -12.18 10.53 -1.20
C SER A 445 -11.14 9.46 -1.56
N THR A 446 -11.60 8.40 -2.22
CA THR A 446 -10.79 7.26 -2.63
C THR A 446 -9.88 7.63 -3.78
N LEU A 447 -10.40 8.36 -4.77
CA LEU A 447 -9.62 8.88 -5.88
C LEU A 447 -8.54 9.86 -5.43
N LYS A 448 -8.82 10.73 -4.45
CA LYS A 448 -7.80 11.60 -3.87
C LYS A 448 -6.65 10.79 -3.26
N GLN A 449 -6.96 9.75 -2.49
CA GLN A 449 -5.94 8.88 -1.91
C GLN A 449 -5.14 8.09 -2.96
N LEU A 450 -5.82 7.66 -4.02
CA LEU A 450 -5.23 6.93 -5.14
C LEU A 450 -4.24 7.81 -5.92
N PHE A 451 -4.59 9.06 -6.20
CA PHE A 451 -3.72 10.00 -6.90
C PHE A 451 -2.46 10.35 -6.09
N GLN A 452 -2.57 10.46 -4.76
CA GLN A 452 -1.41 10.67 -3.87
C GLN A 452 -0.37 9.53 -3.90
N GLU A 453 -0.74 8.32 -4.30
CA GLU A 453 0.21 7.19 -4.32
C GLU A 453 1.25 7.27 -5.44
N PHE A 454 0.94 7.97 -6.53
CA PHE A 454 1.77 7.99 -7.75
C PHE A 454 2.36 9.36 -8.05
N ASP A 455 1.73 10.42 -7.57
CA ASP A 455 2.20 11.78 -7.77
C ASP A 455 2.14 12.55 -6.44
N ALA A 456 3.17 13.37 -6.20
CA ALA A 456 3.22 14.30 -5.07
C ALA A 456 2.42 15.59 -5.33
N GLY A 457 1.82 15.74 -6.52
CA GLY A 457 0.92 16.83 -6.88
C GLY A 457 -0.39 16.84 -6.10
N ASP A 458 -1.18 17.91 -6.26
CA ASP A 458 -2.48 18.05 -5.61
C ASP A 458 -3.49 17.06 -6.21
N PRO A 459 -4.05 16.13 -5.41
CA PRO A 459 -5.03 15.15 -5.89
C PRO A 459 -6.32 15.80 -6.40
N GLU A 460 -6.68 16.97 -5.90
CA GLU A 460 -7.84 17.72 -6.38
C GLU A 460 -7.61 18.24 -7.80
N GLU A 461 -6.39 18.75 -8.07
CA GLU A 461 -6.00 19.17 -9.41
C GLU A 461 -5.96 17.99 -10.38
N GLN A 462 -5.45 16.83 -9.94
CA GLN A 462 -5.44 15.62 -10.77
C GLN A 462 -6.84 15.14 -11.11
N LEU A 463 -7.74 15.03 -10.13
CA LEU A 463 -9.14 14.65 -10.37
C LEU A 463 -9.85 15.67 -11.27
N GLY A 464 -9.60 16.96 -11.07
CA GLY A 464 -10.09 18.04 -11.93
C GLY A 464 -9.57 17.92 -13.37
N SER A 465 -8.30 17.56 -13.54
CA SER A 465 -7.66 17.31 -14.84
C SER A 465 -8.28 16.10 -15.56
N VAL A 466 -8.45 14.96 -14.88
CA VAL A 466 -9.13 13.78 -15.44
C VAL A 466 -10.55 14.13 -15.88
N THR A 467 -11.31 14.80 -15.02
CA THR A 467 -12.69 15.21 -15.33
C THR A 467 -12.73 16.15 -16.52
N THR A 468 -11.82 17.13 -16.59
CA THR A 468 -11.73 18.07 -17.70
C THR A 468 -11.41 17.35 -19.02
N ARG A 469 -10.48 16.39 -19.01
CA ARG A 469 -10.14 15.58 -20.19
C ARG A 469 -11.32 14.76 -20.70
N ILE A 470 -12.04 14.08 -19.81
CA ILE A 470 -13.27 13.33 -20.16
C ILE A 470 -14.32 14.27 -20.78
N MET A 471 -14.53 15.45 -20.18
CA MET A 471 -15.49 16.44 -20.71
C MET A 471 -15.06 16.99 -22.06
N GLN A 472 -13.76 17.21 -22.27
CA GLN A 472 -13.22 17.66 -23.55
C GLN A 472 -13.37 16.56 -24.62
N ALA A 473 -13.10 15.30 -24.26
CA ALA A 473 -13.26 14.16 -25.14
C ALA A 473 -14.71 13.99 -25.63
N LEU A 474 -15.66 14.13 -24.70
CA LEU A 474 -17.08 14.14 -25.04
C LEU A 474 -17.43 15.30 -26.00
N GLN A 475 -16.91 16.50 -25.74
CA GLN A 475 -17.19 17.67 -26.59
C GLN A 475 -16.61 17.52 -28.00
N ASN A 476 -15.39 17.01 -28.13
CA ASN A 476 -14.77 16.74 -29.43
C ASN A 476 -15.55 15.69 -30.21
N ASN A 477 -15.98 14.61 -29.54
CA ASN A 477 -16.81 13.58 -30.15
C ASN A 477 -18.15 14.16 -30.64
N LEU A 478 -18.81 15.00 -29.81
CA LEU A 478 -20.04 15.69 -30.18
C LEU A 478 -19.85 16.63 -31.36
N ASP A 479 -18.76 17.40 -31.43
CA ASP A 479 -18.42 18.24 -32.58
C ASP A 479 -18.24 17.38 -33.85
N GLY A 480 -17.52 16.26 -33.73
CA GLY A 480 -17.38 15.26 -34.80
C GLY A 480 -18.71 14.72 -35.31
N LYS A 481 -19.62 14.34 -34.40
CA LYS A 481 -20.96 13.85 -34.73
C LYS A 481 -21.86 14.94 -35.31
N SER A 482 -21.73 16.18 -34.84
CA SER A 482 -22.52 17.32 -35.33
C SER A 482 -22.30 17.61 -36.83
N LYS A 483 -21.13 17.24 -37.36
CA LYS A 483 -20.79 17.38 -38.79
C LYS A 483 -21.55 16.41 -39.70
N GLN A 484 -22.24 15.42 -39.14
CA GLN A 484 -23.04 14.45 -39.90
C GLN A 484 -24.42 15.03 -40.30
N TYR A 485 -24.88 16.10 -39.64
CA TYR A 485 -26.12 16.78 -40.02
C TYR A 485 -25.93 17.59 -41.30
N LYS A 486 -26.91 17.47 -42.21
CA LYS A 486 -26.91 18.24 -43.47
C LYS A 486 -27.32 19.70 -43.28
N ASP A 487 -28.19 19.97 -42.31
CA ASP A 487 -28.64 21.33 -41.99
C ASP A 487 -27.71 21.98 -40.96
N PRO A 488 -26.97 23.05 -41.31
CA PRO A 488 -26.07 23.72 -40.37
C PRO A 488 -26.79 24.31 -39.15
N ALA A 489 -28.08 24.64 -39.24
CA ALA A 489 -28.85 25.09 -38.08
C ALA A 489 -29.09 23.94 -37.10
N LEU A 490 -29.36 22.73 -37.59
CA LEU A 490 -29.53 21.54 -36.76
C LEU A 490 -28.22 21.16 -36.04
N THR A 491 -27.08 21.29 -36.72
CA THR A 491 -25.74 21.15 -36.10
C THR A 491 -25.59 22.06 -34.87
N GLN A 492 -25.95 23.35 -35.00
CA GLN A 492 -25.85 24.30 -33.89
C GLN A 492 -26.84 23.98 -32.76
N LEU A 493 -28.07 23.57 -33.09
CA LEU A 493 -29.08 23.19 -32.10
C LEU A 493 -28.67 21.94 -31.31
N PHE A 494 -28.12 20.93 -32.00
CA PHE A 494 -27.57 19.73 -31.39
C PHE A 494 -26.45 20.05 -30.39
N LEU A 495 -25.45 20.85 -30.80
CA LEU A 495 -24.35 21.24 -29.92
C LEU A 495 -24.84 22.07 -28.72
N MET A 496 -25.76 23.01 -28.96
CA MET A 496 -26.40 23.80 -27.91
C MET A 496 -27.09 22.91 -26.86
N ASN A 497 -27.90 21.93 -27.30
CA ASN A 497 -28.62 21.02 -26.41
C ASN A 497 -27.67 20.18 -25.55
N ASN A 498 -26.65 19.57 -26.17
CA ASN A 498 -25.73 18.68 -25.48
C ASN A 498 -24.83 19.43 -24.50
N ILE A 499 -24.25 20.56 -24.91
CA ILE A 499 -23.41 21.38 -24.02
C ILE A 499 -24.24 21.99 -22.89
N HIS A 500 -25.47 22.41 -23.15
CA HIS A 500 -26.38 22.88 -22.10
C HIS A 500 -26.70 21.77 -21.09
N TYR A 501 -26.95 20.55 -21.56
CA TYR A 501 -27.16 19.40 -20.68
C TYR A 501 -25.95 19.11 -19.80
N ILE A 502 -24.74 19.16 -20.37
CA ILE A 502 -23.48 19.02 -19.63
C ILE A 502 -23.38 20.10 -18.55
N VAL A 503 -23.54 21.38 -18.91
CA VAL A 503 -23.46 22.51 -17.96
C VAL A 503 -24.49 22.38 -16.84
N ARG A 504 -25.75 22.05 -17.18
CA ARG A 504 -26.84 21.87 -16.21
C ARG A 504 -26.53 20.72 -15.25
N SER A 505 -25.96 19.63 -15.76
CA SER A 505 -25.63 18.45 -14.97
C SER A 505 -24.45 18.70 -14.04
N VAL A 506 -23.36 19.30 -14.54
CA VAL A 506 -22.19 19.67 -13.73
C VAL A 506 -22.58 20.63 -12.61
N ARG A 507 -23.41 21.64 -12.89
CA ARG A 507 -23.90 22.61 -11.89
C ARG A 507 -24.69 21.97 -10.74
N ARG A 508 -25.25 20.77 -10.94
CA ARG A 508 -26.07 20.05 -9.98
C ARG A 508 -25.32 18.93 -9.25
N SER A 509 -24.02 18.77 -9.52
CA SER A 509 -23.15 17.75 -8.94
C SER A 509 -21.94 18.37 -8.25
N GLU A 510 -21.24 17.58 -7.43
CA GLU A 510 -19.98 17.96 -6.78
C GLU A 510 -18.86 18.29 -7.78
N ALA A 511 -18.98 17.83 -9.04
CA ALA A 511 -18.09 18.22 -10.13
C ALA A 511 -17.99 19.73 -10.33
N LYS A 512 -19.00 20.51 -9.93
CA LYS A 512 -18.94 21.98 -9.97
C LYS A 512 -17.79 22.53 -9.11
N GLU A 513 -17.60 21.98 -7.91
CA GLU A 513 -16.61 22.49 -6.96
C GLU A 513 -15.19 22.30 -7.49
N MET A 514 -14.93 21.17 -8.14
CA MET A 514 -13.60 20.88 -8.71
C MET A 514 -13.32 21.60 -10.03
N LEU A 515 -14.31 21.72 -10.93
CA LEU A 515 -14.12 22.39 -12.22
C LEU A 515 -14.15 23.93 -12.09
N GLY A 516 -14.79 24.46 -11.04
CA GLY A 516 -14.89 25.88 -10.77
C GLY A 516 -15.96 26.62 -11.58
N ASP A 517 -16.32 27.81 -11.09
CA ASP A 517 -17.34 28.66 -11.71
C ASP A 517 -16.91 29.18 -13.10
N ASP A 518 -15.61 29.35 -13.33
CA ASP A 518 -15.07 29.82 -14.63
C ASP A 518 -15.36 28.82 -15.74
N TRP A 519 -15.18 27.52 -15.49
CA TRP A 519 -15.50 26.46 -16.45
C TRP A 519 -16.99 26.50 -16.83
N VAL A 520 -17.88 26.65 -15.83
CA VAL A 520 -19.33 26.76 -16.04
C VAL A 520 -19.67 28.00 -16.87
N GLN A 521 -19.04 29.15 -16.59
CA GLN A 521 -19.26 30.38 -17.34
C GLN A 521 -18.79 30.28 -18.79
N ILE A 522 -17.63 29.69 -19.04
CA ILE A 522 -17.08 29.47 -20.38
C ILE A 522 -18.07 28.62 -21.20
N HIS A 523 -18.52 27.49 -20.66
CA HIS A 523 -19.42 26.60 -21.39
C HIS A 523 -20.82 27.22 -21.56
N ARG A 524 -21.32 28.02 -20.61
CA ARG A 524 -22.55 28.81 -20.79
C ARG A 524 -22.41 29.82 -21.94
N ARG A 525 -21.25 30.46 -22.11
CA ARG A 525 -20.98 31.33 -23.27
C ARG A 525 -20.97 30.55 -24.57
N ILE A 526 -20.40 29.34 -24.59
CA ILE A 526 -20.42 28.45 -25.76
C ILE A 526 -21.85 28.07 -26.15
N VAL A 527 -22.71 27.70 -25.19
CA VAL A 527 -24.15 27.45 -25.43
C VAL A 527 -24.81 28.67 -26.07
N GLN A 528 -24.55 29.88 -25.55
CA GLN A 528 -25.10 31.11 -26.11
C GLN A 528 -24.57 31.41 -27.53
N GLN A 529 -23.31 31.09 -27.81
CA GLN A 529 -22.72 31.23 -29.15
C GLN A 529 -23.45 30.32 -30.15
N HIS A 530 -23.68 29.05 -29.81
CA HIS A 530 -24.44 28.13 -30.65
C HIS A 530 -25.89 28.59 -30.84
N ALA A 531 -26.56 29.06 -29.79
CA ALA A 531 -27.91 29.64 -29.89
C ALA A 531 -27.97 30.84 -30.85
N ASN A 532 -26.99 31.74 -30.77
CA ASN A 532 -26.88 32.90 -31.66
C ASN A 532 -26.58 32.48 -33.12
N GLN A 533 -25.73 31.48 -33.32
CA GLN A 533 -25.39 30.98 -34.64
C GLN A 533 -26.56 30.23 -35.27
N TYR A 534 -27.29 29.41 -34.51
CA TYR A 534 -28.56 28.82 -34.93
C TYR A 534 -29.54 29.90 -35.38
N LYS A 535 -29.71 30.97 -34.59
CA LYS A 535 -30.61 32.08 -34.92
C LYS A 535 -30.20 32.74 -36.24
N ARG A 536 -28.90 33.03 -36.41
CA ARG A 536 -28.36 33.66 -37.61
C ARG A 536 -28.53 32.78 -38.85
N ILE A 537 -28.18 31.50 -38.77
CA ILE A 537 -28.26 30.57 -39.91
C ILE A 537 -29.73 30.35 -40.31
N SER A 538 -30.61 30.12 -39.33
CA SER A 538 -32.02 29.81 -39.56
C SER A 538 -32.79 31.02 -40.10
N TRP A 539 -32.56 32.21 -39.54
CA TRP A 539 -33.47 33.35 -39.72
C TRP A 539 -32.88 34.52 -40.53
N ALA A 540 -31.59 34.54 -40.88
CA ALA A 540 -31.01 35.68 -41.62
C ALA A 540 -31.62 35.86 -43.02
N LYS A 541 -31.86 34.77 -43.77
CA LYS A 541 -32.41 34.84 -45.15
C LYS A 541 -33.84 35.37 -45.17
N ILE A 542 -34.66 34.94 -44.21
CA ILE A 542 -36.06 35.41 -44.10
C ILE A 542 -36.11 36.86 -43.61
N LEU A 543 -35.20 37.27 -42.71
CA LEU A 543 -35.07 38.67 -42.31
C LEU A 543 -34.63 39.57 -43.47
N GLN A 544 -33.75 39.11 -44.36
CA GLN A 544 -33.37 39.86 -45.57
C GLN A 544 -34.56 40.18 -46.47
N CYS A 545 -35.54 39.27 -46.56
CA CYS A 545 -36.78 39.51 -47.33
C CYS A 545 -37.56 40.71 -46.78
N LEU A 546 -37.49 40.93 -45.46
CA LEU A 546 -38.16 42.00 -44.73
C LEU A 546 -37.35 43.31 -44.68
N THR A 547 -36.08 43.30 -45.08
CA THR A 547 -35.23 44.49 -45.17
C THR A 547 -35.21 45.09 -46.58
N VAL A 548 -35.34 46.40 -46.70
CA VAL A 548 -35.16 47.12 -47.96
C VAL A 548 -33.76 47.76 -47.93
N GLN A 549 -32.79 47.15 -48.63
CA GLN A 549 -31.48 47.77 -48.84
C GLN A 549 -31.60 48.92 -49.86
N GLY A 550 -31.12 50.10 -49.46
CA GLY A 550 -30.83 51.33 -50.22
C GLY A 550 -31.41 51.51 -51.61
N GLY A 551 -32.35 52.46 -51.71
CA GLY A 551 -32.63 53.23 -52.93
C GLY A 551 -33.22 54.56 -52.49
N ASP A 552 -32.55 55.64 -52.89
CA ASP A 552 -32.84 57.03 -52.53
C ASP A 552 -34.34 57.36 -52.54
N SER A 553 -34.70 58.34 -51.71
CA SER A 553 -36.02 58.91 -51.44
C SER A 553 -36.82 59.42 -52.66
N ASN A 554 -36.57 58.94 -53.88
CA ASN A 554 -37.28 59.31 -55.09
C ASN A 554 -37.48 58.20 -56.15
N SER A 555 -37.16 56.93 -55.87
CA SER A 555 -37.62 55.82 -56.74
C SER A 555 -38.43 54.80 -55.93
N GLY A 556 -39.75 54.81 -56.13
CA GLY A 556 -40.67 53.92 -55.42
C GLY A 556 -40.33 52.45 -55.68
N VAL A 557 -40.22 51.66 -54.62
CA VAL A 557 -40.11 50.20 -54.72
C VAL A 557 -41.33 49.68 -55.49
N SER A 558 -41.10 48.93 -56.56
CA SER A 558 -42.20 48.49 -57.43
C SER A 558 -43.15 47.54 -56.69
N ARG A 559 -44.45 47.67 -56.95
CA ARG A 559 -45.49 46.79 -56.38
C ARG A 559 -45.22 45.31 -56.70
N ALA A 560 -44.61 45.03 -57.84
CA ALA A 560 -44.19 43.69 -58.23
C ALA A 560 -43.06 43.14 -57.33
N SER A 561 -42.05 43.96 -57.00
CA SER A 561 -40.96 43.59 -56.10
C SER A 561 -41.45 43.29 -54.67
N ILE A 562 -42.40 44.08 -54.15
CA ILE A 562 -43.02 43.84 -52.84
C ILE A 562 -43.82 42.53 -52.83
N LYS A 563 -44.60 42.27 -53.88
CA LYS A 563 -45.34 41.00 -54.05
C LYS A 563 -44.41 39.78 -54.06
N ASP A 564 -43.25 39.91 -54.70
CA ASP A 564 -42.25 38.85 -54.75
C ASP A 564 -41.63 38.60 -53.37
N ARG A 565 -41.28 39.65 -52.63
CA ARG A 565 -40.77 39.56 -51.25
C ARG A 565 -41.76 38.88 -50.29
N PHE A 566 -43.06 39.18 -50.38
CA PHE A 566 -44.09 38.51 -49.57
C PHE A 566 -44.19 37.01 -49.90
N LYS A 567 -44.12 36.62 -51.18
CA LYS A 567 -44.12 35.21 -51.58
C LYS A 567 -42.88 34.49 -51.06
N THR A 568 -41.70 35.09 -51.24
CA THR A 568 -40.43 34.54 -50.78
C THR A 568 -40.40 34.39 -49.27
N PHE A 569 -40.94 35.36 -48.53
CA PHE A 569 -41.13 35.25 -47.08
C PHE A 569 -42.02 34.06 -46.71
N ASN A 570 -43.21 33.92 -47.34
CA ASN A 570 -44.13 32.82 -47.03
C ASN A 570 -43.50 31.45 -47.28
N ILE A 571 -42.80 31.28 -48.41
CA ILE A 571 -42.12 30.01 -48.74
C ILE A 571 -41.02 29.71 -47.72
N GLN A 572 -40.15 30.69 -47.42
CA GLN A 572 -39.07 30.49 -46.46
C GLN A 572 -39.59 30.22 -45.04
N PHE A 573 -40.65 30.90 -44.61
CA PHE A 573 -41.26 30.65 -43.30
C PHE A 573 -41.85 29.24 -43.21
N ASP A 574 -42.58 28.81 -44.24
CA ASP A 574 -43.17 27.46 -44.30
C ASP A 574 -42.10 26.37 -44.25
N GLU A 575 -41.02 26.52 -45.03
CA GLU A 575 -39.90 25.58 -45.04
C GLU A 575 -39.13 25.54 -43.72
N ILE A 576 -38.98 26.68 -43.05
CA ILE A 576 -38.35 26.75 -41.71
C ILE A 576 -39.27 26.09 -40.68
N HIS A 577 -40.55 26.46 -40.64
CA HIS A 577 -41.53 25.91 -39.69
C HIS A 577 -41.67 24.39 -39.86
N GLN A 578 -41.81 23.90 -41.10
CA GLN A 578 -41.95 22.47 -41.37
C GLN A 578 -40.73 21.66 -40.93
N ARG A 579 -39.51 22.17 -41.16
CA ARG A 579 -38.28 21.47 -40.75
C ARG A 579 -38.05 21.54 -39.25
N GLN A 580 -38.17 22.72 -38.65
CA GLN A 580 -37.78 22.94 -37.26
C GLN A 580 -38.86 22.52 -36.24
N SER A 581 -40.10 22.31 -36.67
CA SER A 581 -41.14 21.67 -35.83
C SER A 581 -40.85 20.19 -35.55
N GLN A 582 -39.92 19.57 -36.27
CA GLN A 582 -39.47 18.20 -36.02
C GLN A 582 -38.24 18.14 -35.10
N TRP A 583 -37.69 19.29 -34.67
CA TRP A 583 -36.50 19.36 -33.84
C TRP A 583 -36.85 19.51 -32.36
N THR A 584 -36.05 18.93 -31.48
CA THR A 584 -36.34 18.87 -30.04
C THR A 584 -35.31 19.67 -29.25
N VAL A 585 -35.78 20.56 -28.38
CA VAL A 585 -34.98 21.21 -27.32
C VAL A 585 -35.52 20.71 -25.97
N PRO A 586 -34.85 19.75 -25.32
CA PRO A 586 -35.39 19.09 -24.12
C PRO A 586 -35.57 20.02 -22.92
N ASP A 587 -34.67 20.99 -22.75
CA ASP A 587 -34.71 21.92 -21.62
C ASP A 587 -35.72 23.04 -21.89
N SER A 588 -36.72 23.15 -21.01
CA SER A 588 -37.82 24.10 -21.16
C SER A 588 -37.39 25.56 -21.11
N GLU A 589 -36.43 25.91 -20.25
CA GLU A 589 -35.94 27.28 -20.10
C GLU A 589 -35.13 27.70 -21.32
N LEU A 590 -34.26 26.81 -21.81
CA LEU A 590 -33.48 27.04 -23.02
C LEU A 590 -34.39 27.19 -24.25
N ARG A 591 -35.40 26.32 -24.36
CA ARG A 591 -36.38 26.36 -25.47
C ARG A 591 -37.15 27.67 -25.50
N GLU A 592 -37.71 28.10 -24.37
CA GLU A 592 -38.45 29.36 -24.30
C GLU A 592 -37.53 30.56 -24.54
N SER A 593 -36.31 30.55 -24.00
CA SER A 593 -35.32 31.60 -24.28
C SER A 593 -34.99 31.71 -25.77
N LEU A 594 -34.85 30.58 -26.47
CA LEU A 594 -34.55 30.56 -27.89
C LEU A 594 -35.73 31.07 -28.72
N ARG A 595 -36.94 30.64 -28.36
CA ARG A 595 -38.19 31.08 -28.99
C ARG A 595 -38.38 32.59 -28.86
N LEU A 596 -38.21 33.14 -27.65
CA LEU A 596 -38.29 34.58 -27.41
C LEU A 596 -37.24 35.35 -28.23
N ALA A 597 -36.01 34.86 -28.29
CA ALA A 597 -34.93 35.49 -29.06
C ALA A 597 -35.19 35.51 -30.57
N VAL A 598 -35.91 34.51 -31.11
CA VAL A 598 -36.35 34.49 -32.51
C VAL A 598 -37.53 35.44 -32.73
N ALA A 599 -38.52 35.43 -31.83
CA ALA A 599 -39.68 36.32 -31.90
C ALA A 599 -39.28 37.80 -31.85
N GLU A 600 -38.32 38.14 -30.99
CA GLU A 600 -37.79 39.51 -30.82
C GLU A 600 -37.17 40.08 -32.10
N VAL A 601 -36.59 39.23 -32.96
CA VAL A 601 -36.01 39.68 -34.24
C VAL A 601 -37.01 39.63 -35.39
N LEU A 602 -37.88 38.61 -35.44
CA LEU A 602 -38.78 38.38 -36.56
C LEU A 602 -40.03 39.25 -36.51
N LEU A 603 -40.71 39.32 -35.35
CA LEU A 603 -42.00 39.99 -35.23
C LEU A 603 -41.90 41.50 -35.46
N PRO A 604 -40.92 42.24 -34.93
CA PRO A 604 -40.80 43.68 -35.21
C PRO A 604 -40.50 43.96 -36.68
N ALA A 605 -39.62 43.17 -37.31
CA ALA A 605 -39.31 43.29 -38.72
C ALA A 605 -40.54 43.04 -39.60
N TYR A 606 -41.32 42.00 -39.30
CA TYR A 606 -42.53 41.66 -40.03
C TYR A 606 -43.64 42.70 -39.84
N ARG A 607 -43.90 43.14 -38.61
CA ARG A 607 -44.88 44.20 -38.29
C ARG A 607 -44.54 45.49 -39.02
N SER A 608 -43.27 45.89 -39.05
CA SER A 608 -42.80 47.07 -39.79
C SER A 608 -43.01 46.92 -41.30
N PHE A 609 -42.67 45.76 -41.85
CA PHE A 609 -42.83 45.47 -43.28
C PHE A 609 -44.29 45.48 -43.72
N ILE A 610 -45.19 44.82 -42.96
CA ILE A 610 -46.64 44.85 -43.21
C ILE A 610 -47.18 46.28 -43.08
N LYS A 611 -46.82 47.01 -42.02
CA LYS A 611 -47.32 48.39 -41.84
C LYS A 611 -46.94 49.30 -43.01
N ARG A 612 -45.75 49.13 -43.57
CA ARG A 612 -45.23 49.96 -44.66
C ARG A 612 -45.77 49.55 -46.04
N PHE A 613 -45.95 48.26 -46.31
CA PHE A 613 -46.24 47.76 -47.65
C PHE A 613 -47.57 46.98 -47.79
N GLY A 614 -48.22 46.64 -46.68
CA GLY A 614 -49.51 45.95 -46.62
C GLY A 614 -50.62 46.67 -47.42
N PRO A 615 -50.85 47.99 -47.22
CA PRO A 615 -51.87 48.72 -47.97
C PRO A 615 -51.67 48.69 -49.50
N MET A 616 -50.41 48.61 -49.96
CA MET A 616 -50.10 48.51 -51.39
C MET A 616 -50.49 47.15 -51.99
N ILE A 617 -50.62 46.10 -51.18
CA ILE A 617 -50.98 44.76 -51.61
C ILE A 617 -52.48 44.51 -51.45
N GLU A 618 -53.06 44.97 -50.34
CA GLU A 618 -54.49 44.91 -50.01
C GLU A 618 -55.36 45.54 -51.11
N ASN A 619 -54.92 46.67 -51.70
CA ASN A 619 -55.60 47.36 -52.80
C ASN A 619 -55.45 46.65 -54.16
N GLY A 620 -55.34 45.32 -54.21
CA GLY A 620 -55.00 44.54 -55.41
C GLY A 620 -55.84 43.29 -55.58
N LYS A 621 -55.75 42.67 -56.77
CA LYS A 621 -56.39 41.36 -57.01
C LYS A 621 -55.69 40.27 -56.19
N ASN A 622 -56.43 39.59 -55.31
CA ASN A 622 -56.03 38.46 -54.46
C ASN A 622 -54.94 38.77 -53.39
N PRO A 623 -55.21 39.64 -52.39
CA PRO A 623 -54.24 40.01 -51.35
C PRO A 623 -53.84 38.84 -50.44
N GLN A 624 -54.76 37.90 -50.19
CA GLN A 624 -54.55 36.69 -49.38
C GLN A 624 -53.47 35.76 -49.95
N LYS A 625 -53.16 35.87 -51.26
CA LYS A 625 -52.07 35.11 -51.90
C LYS A 625 -50.68 35.59 -51.46
N TYR A 626 -50.58 36.83 -50.96
CA TYR A 626 -49.32 37.50 -50.64
C TYR A 626 -49.18 37.71 -49.14
N ILE A 627 -50.21 38.23 -48.47
CA ILE A 627 -50.23 38.39 -47.01
C ILE A 627 -50.91 37.14 -46.42
N LYS A 628 -50.13 36.08 -46.21
CA LYS A 628 -50.63 34.78 -45.69
C LYS A 628 -50.76 34.77 -44.16
N TYR A 629 -49.97 35.57 -43.46
CA TYR A 629 -49.85 35.57 -42.00
C TYR A 629 -50.16 36.93 -41.40
N SER A 630 -50.90 36.95 -40.29
CA SER A 630 -50.90 38.11 -39.38
C SER A 630 -49.72 38.02 -38.42
N PRO A 631 -49.28 39.13 -37.81
CA PRO A 631 -48.25 39.10 -36.76
C PRO A 631 -48.60 38.16 -35.61
N GLU A 632 -49.88 38.07 -35.22
CA GLU A 632 -50.37 37.20 -34.16
C GLU A 632 -50.33 35.73 -34.59
N ASN A 633 -50.67 35.43 -35.86
CA ASN A 633 -50.57 34.07 -36.40
C ASN A 633 -49.12 33.60 -36.46
N LEU A 634 -48.17 34.47 -36.84
CA LEU A 634 -46.74 34.13 -36.80
C LEU A 634 -46.26 33.87 -35.37
N GLU A 635 -46.69 34.69 -34.42
CA GLU A 635 -46.35 34.50 -32.99
C GLU A 635 -46.91 33.17 -32.46
N GLN A 636 -48.13 32.80 -32.85
CA GLN A 636 -48.73 31.49 -32.53
C GLN A 636 -47.97 30.33 -33.15
N MET A 637 -47.58 30.44 -34.42
CA MET A 637 -46.78 29.41 -35.08
C MET A 637 -45.38 29.32 -34.49
N LEU A 638 -44.78 30.43 -34.03
CA LEU A 638 -43.52 30.47 -33.27
C LEU A 638 -43.59 29.67 -31.96
N VAL A 639 -44.78 29.57 -31.34
CA VAL A 639 -45.02 28.73 -30.14
C VAL A 639 -44.90 27.24 -30.46
N GLN A 640 -45.26 26.85 -31.68
CA GLN A 640 -45.24 25.46 -32.13
C GLN A 640 -43.85 25.02 -32.62
N PHE A 641 -42.84 25.90 -32.59
CA PHE A 641 -41.46 25.51 -32.85
C PHE A 641 -40.91 24.70 -31.69
N SER A 642 -40.45 23.49 -31.99
CA SER A 642 -39.95 22.49 -31.06
C SER A 642 -41.04 21.95 -30.10
N PRO A 643 -41.81 20.93 -30.52
CA PRO A 643 -42.89 20.39 -29.70
C PRO A 643 -42.39 19.93 -28.32
N LEU A 644 -43.30 19.94 -27.34
CA LEU A 644 -43.11 19.22 -26.08
C LEU A 644 -42.76 17.75 -26.42
N PRO A 645 -41.76 17.15 -25.75
CA PRO A 645 -41.75 15.70 -25.65
C PRO A 645 -43.15 15.31 -25.18
N GLN A 646 -43.84 14.40 -25.89
CA GLN A 646 -45.06 13.82 -25.31
C GLN A 646 -44.67 13.27 -23.95
N ASP A 647 -45.37 13.72 -22.90
CA ASP A 647 -45.15 13.27 -21.53
C ASP A 647 -45.23 11.73 -21.50
N ILE A 648 -44.08 11.08 -21.57
CA ILE A 648 -43.93 9.77 -20.95
C ILE A 648 -43.91 10.11 -19.47
N GLU A 649 -45.01 9.81 -18.80
CA GLU A 649 -45.12 9.80 -17.35
C GLU A 649 -43.79 9.33 -16.76
N GLN A 650 -43.21 10.14 -15.87
CA GLN A 650 -42.11 9.71 -15.04
C GLN A 650 -42.48 8.35 -14.44
N PRO A 651 -41.74 7.26 -14.69
CA PRO A 651 -41.87 6.12 -13.82
C PRO A 651 -41.36 6.60 -12.47
N ASN A 652 -42.26 6.56 -11.48
CA ASN A 652 -41.91 6.62 -10.07
C ASN A 652 -40.63 5.80 -9.88
N VAL A 653 -39.59 6.44 -9.35
CA VAL A 653 -38.43 5.72 -8.82
C VAL A 653 -38.91 5.03 -7.55
N GLN A 654 -39.54 3.87 -7.74
CA GLN A 654 -39.52 2.77 -6.80
C GLN A 654 -38.46 1.81 -7.30
N THR A 655 -37.39 1.74 -6.53
CA THR A 655 -36.31 0.78 -6.63
C THR A 655 -36.88 -0.62 -6.40
N GLU A 656 -37.14 -1.36 -7.48
CA GLU A 656 -37.10 -2.83 -7.49
C GLU A 656 -36.49 -3.31 -8.82
N PRO A 657 -35.65 -4.36 -8.80
CA PRO A 657 -34.82 -4.75 -9.93
C PRO A 657 -35.63 -5.62 -10.89
N SER A 658 -35.82 -5.16 -12.13
CA SER A 658 -36.43 -5.97 -13.18
C SER A 658 -35.45 -6.15 -14.34
N GLN A 659 -34.99 -7.39 -14.44
CA GLN A 659 -34.31 -8.04 -15.55
C GLN A 659 -34.82 -7.54 -16.91
N GLN A 660 -33.91 -7.04 -17.75
CA GLN A 660 -34.09 -7.06 -19.20
C GLN A 660 -32.94 -7.82 -19.84
N GLN A 661 -33.33 -8.93 -20.47
CA GLN A 661 -32.51 -9.87 -21.20
C GLN A 661 -31.67 -9.17 -22.27
N GLN A 662 -30.35 -9.32 -22.18
CA GLN A 662 -29.47 -9.22 -23.34
C GLN A 662 -29.80 -10.38 -24.30
N GLN A 663 -30.59 -10.10 -25.33
CA GLN A 663 -30.61 -10.96 -26.50
C GLN A 663 -29.34 -10.70 -27.32
N GLN A 664 -28.39 -11.61 -27.12
CA GLN A 664 -27.20 -11.77 -27.92
C GLN A 664 -27.63 -12.21 -29.33
N HIS A 665 -27.75 -11.25 -30.26
CA HIS A 665 -27.83 -11.58 -31.68
C HIS A 665 -26.43 -11.94 -32.18
N SER A 666 -26.26 -13.24 -32.43
CA SER A 666 -25.19 -13.78 -33.27
C SER A 666 -25.27 -13.13 -34.65
N TYR A 667 -24.23 -12.40 -35.04
CA TYR A 667 -24.04 -11.97 -36.43
C TYR A 667 -22.90 -12.79 -37.02
N GLU A 668 -23.24 -13.63 -38.00
CA GLU A 668 -22.28 -14.17 -38.96
C GLU A 668 -21.58 -13.00 -39.68
N PRO A 669 -20.24 -13.00 -39.78
CA PRO A 669 -19.52 -11.95 -40.48
C PRO A 669 -19.66 -12.12 -41.99
N THR A 670 -20.25 -11.12 -42.65
CA THR A 670 -20.22 -10.99 -44.12
C THR A 670 -18.77 -11.04 -44.63
N GLU A 671 -18.53 -11.74 -45.75
CA GLU A 671 -17.22 -12.09 -46.31
C GLU A 671 -16.20 -10.93 -46.43
N MET A 672 -16.66 -9.68 -46.52
CA MET A 672 -15.81 -8.48 -46.55
C MET A 672 -15.12 -8.17 -45.21
N MET A 673 -15.70 -8.58 -44.08
CA MET A 673 -15.15 -8.35 -42.74
C MET A 673 -14.01 -9.32 -42.41
N ILE A 674 -14.10 -10.56 -42.92
CA ILE A 674 -13.06 -11.59 -42.78
C ILE A 674 -11.80 -11.16 -43.55
N LEU A 675 -11.95 -10.59 -44.75
CA LEU A 675 -10.83 -10.09 -45.56
C LEU A 675 -10.12 -8.90 -44.90
N ALA A 676 -10.87 -7.98 -44.28
CA ALA A 676 -10.28 -6.83 -43.58
C ALA A 676 -9.55 -7.22 -42.29
N VAL A 677 -10.06 -8.22 -41.55
CA VAL A 677 -9.40 -8.76 -40.35
C VAL A 677 -8.17 -9.61 -40.74
N ALA A 678 -8.25 -10.41 -41.81
CA ALA A 678 -7.12 -11.17 -42.33
C ALA A 678 -5.99 -10.26 -42.84
N LEU A 679 -6.31 -9.15 -43.53
CA LEU A 679 -5.28 -8.18 -43.95
C LEU A 679 -4.62 -7.48 -42.76
N ARG A 680 -5.38 -7.17 -41.70
CA ARG A 680 -4.84 -6.57 -40.47
C ARG A 680 -3.98 -7.55 -39.67
N LEU A 681 -4.37 -8.83 -39.59
CA LEU A 681 -3.57 -9.88 -38.96
C LEU A 681 -2.31 -10.21 -39.76
N ALA A 682 -2.36 -10.15 -41.10
CA ALA A 682 -1.18 -10.33 -41.95
C ALA A 682 -0.17 -9.17 -41.80
N LEU A 683 -0.64 -7.93 -41.68
CA LEU A 683 0.22 -6.76 -41.44
C LEU A 683 0.85 -6.78 -40.03
N VAL A 684 0.11 -7.24 -39.02
CA VAL A 684 0.64 -7.46 -37.67
C VAL A 684 1.65 -8.63 -37.66
N GLY A 685 1.39 -9.69 -38.43
CA GLY A 685 2.33 -10.81 -38.59
C GLY A 685 3.65 -10.40 -39.26
N ILE A 686 3.61 -9.53 -40.27
CA ILE A 686 4.81 -8.99 -40.94
C ILE A 686 5.57 -8.04 -40.00
N PHE A 687 4.87 -7.26 -39.18
CA PHE A 687 5.48 -6.41 -38.16
C PHE A 687 6.14 -7.23 -37.04
N MET A 688 5.50 -8.30 -36.57
CA MET A 688 6.04 -9.20 -35.55
C MET A 688 7.24 -10.01 -36.08
N LEU A 689 7.22 -10.44 -37.35
CA LEU A 689 8.40 -11.06 -37.99
C LEU A 689 9.55 -10.07 -38.20
N GLY A 690 9.24 -8.79 -38.45
CA GLY A 690 10.25 -7.72 -38.52
C GLY A 690 10.89 -7.38 -37.17
N VAL A 691 10.14 -7.50 -36.08
CA VAL A 691 10.65 -7.34 -34.71
C VAL A 691 11.43 -8.58 -34.26
N SER A 692 10.98 -9.79 -34.60
CA SER A 692 11.72 -11.03 -34.33
C SER A 692 13.02 -11.16 -35.14
N PHE A 693 13.14 -10.53 -36.31
CA PHE A 693 14.38 -10.53 -37.09
C PHE A 693 15.42 -9.49 -36.62
N ARG A 694 15.01 -8.52 -35.77
CA ARG A 694 15.93 -7.57 -35.12
C ARG A 694 16.37 -8.00 -33.72
N SER A 695 15.72 -8.97 -33.09
CA SER A 695 16.13 -9.54 -31.79
C SER A 695 17.08 -10.74 -31.91
N THR A 696 17.36 -11.23 -33.12
CA THR A 696 18.35 -12.29 -33.35
C THR A 696 19.70 -11.73 -33.79
N GLN A 697 20.24 -10.73 -33.08
CA GLN A 697 21.67 -10.44 -33.09
C GLN A 697 22.13 -9.63 -31.87
N SER A 698 21.87 -10.12 -30.65
CA SER A 698 22.82 -9.91 -29.55
C SER A 698 23.08 -11.27 -28.90
N GLN A 699 24.22 -11.87 -29.25
CA GLN A 699 24.79 -12.91 -28.41
C GLN A 699 25.18 -12.24 -27.10
N SER A 700 24.30 -12.28 -26.09
CA SER A 700 24.65 -11.97 -24.72
C SER A 700 25.57 -13.08 -24.24
N TYR A 701 26.88 -12.86 -24.35
CA TYR A 701 27.85 -13.67 -23.64
C TYR A 701 27.50 -13.65 -22.14
N PRO A 702 27.56 -14.79 -21.43
CA PRO A 702 27.36 -14.80 -19.99
C PRO A 702 28.37 -13.85 -19.32
N PRO A 703 27.98 -13.11 -18.27
CA PRO A 703 28.91 -12.24 -17.56
C PRO A 703 30.09 -13.08 -17.03
N PRO A 704 31.32 -12.54 -17.04
CA PRO A 704 32.49 -13.25 -16.52
C PRO A 704 32.29 -13.64 -15.05
N PRO A 705 32.90 -14.75 -14.57
CA PRO A 705 32.43 -15.45 -13.37
C PRO A 705 32.42 -14.62 -12.08
N HIS A 706 33.25 -13.58 -11.95
CA HIS A 706 33.28 -12.73 -10.76
C HIS A 706 33.77 -11.32 -11.16
N PRO A 707 32.93 -10.27 -11.06
CA PRO A 707 33.37 -8.89 -11.25
C PRO A 707 34.42 -8.49 -10.20
N VAL A 708 35.32 -7.59 -10.59
CA VAL A 708 36.38 -7.05 -9.72
C VAL A 708 35.73 -6.20 -8.60
N PRO A 709 36.13 -6.37 -7.33
CA PRO A 709 35.46 -5.79 -6.18
C PRO A 709 35.56 -4.26 -6.10
N LEU A 710 34.64 -3.62 -5.36
CA LEU A 710 34.88 -2.29 -4.77
C LEU A 710 36.10 -2.39 -3.85
N SER A 711 37.08 -1.50 -4.01
CA SER A 711 38.23 -1.46 -3.10
C SER A 711 38.02 -0.39 -2.03
N PHE A 712 38.33 -0.75 -0.79
CA PHE A 712 38.27 0.15 0.36
C PHE A 712 39.68 0.40 0.85
N LEU A 713 40.10 1.66 0.80
CA LEU A 713 41.42 2.08 1.20
C LEU A 713 41.35 3.04 2.38
N LEU A 714 41.85 2.60 3.54
CA LEU A 714 41.97 3.45 4.72
C LEU A 714 43.13 4.43 4.51
N ARG A 715 42.79 5.72 4.40
CA ARG A 715 43.73 6.82 4.19
C ARG A 715 44.36 7.31 5.49
N SER A 716 43.56 7.43 6.54
CA SER A 716 44.02 7.82 7.87
C SER A 716 43.01 7.42 8.93
N LEU A 717 43.50 7.09 10.12
CA LEU A 717 42.71 6.96 11.34
C LEU A 717 43.30 7.86 12.42
N THR A 718 42.49 8.76 12.96
CA THR A 718 42.87 9.67 14.05
C THR A 718 41.89 9.55 15.20
N ILE A 719 42.40 9.60 16.43
CA ILE A 719 41.62 9.51 17.65
C ILE A 719 41.82 10.80 18.45
N PRO A 720 41.11 11.89 18.10
CA PRO A 720 41.34 13.19 18.75
C PRO A 720 41.01 13.21 20.25
N ARG A 721 40.14 12.31 20.72
CA ARG A 721 39.82 12.15 22.15
C ARG A 721 39.83 10.68 22.48
N PHE A 722 40.60 10.30 23.50
CA PHE A 722 40.62 8.96 24.05
C PHE A 722 40.87 9.02 25.55
N ASN A 723 39.86 8.66 26.33
CA ASN A 723 39.90 8.64 27.78
C ASN A 723 39.42 7.29 28.30
N ILE A 724 40.14 6.76 29.28
CA ILE A 724 39.74 5.58 30.05
C ILE A 724 39.80 6.01 31.52
N SER A 725 38.64 6.15 32.16
CA SER A 725 38.52 6.58 33.57
C SER A 725 37.37 5.83 34.25
N ASP A 726 37.58 5.36 35.48
CA ASP A 726 36.56 4.71 36.32
C ASP A 726 35.77 3.58 35.65
N GLY A 727 36.42 2.80 34.77
CA GLY A 727 35.77 1.70 34.04
C GLY A 727 34.98 2.14 32.80
N GLU A 728 35.05 3.41 32.40
CA GLU A 728 34.39 3.92 31.19
C GLU A 728 35.39 4.25 30.08
N LEU A 729 35.03 3.92 28.83
CA LEU A 729 35.76 4.29 27.62
C LEU A 729 35.06 5.47 26.91
N SER A 730 35.75 6.60 26.82
CA SER A 730 35.30 7.75 26.03
C SER A 730 36.27 8.03 24.87
N ALA A 731 35.87 7.77 23.63
CA ALA A 731 36.71 7.99 22.46
C ALA A 731 35.96 8.61 21.27
N ILE A 732 36.69 9.36 20.44
CA ILE A 732 36.23 9.81 19.12
C ILE A 732 37.21 9.30 18.09
N TRP A 733 36.70 8.63 17.06
CA TRP A 733 37.48 8.09 15.96
C TRP A 733 37.10 8.82 14.68
N ASP A 734 38.08 9.28 13.92
CA ASP A 734 37.90 9.97 12.64
C ASP A 734 38.70 9.18 11.58
N ALA A 735 37.98 8.40 10.78
CA ALA A 735 38.51 7.46 9.80
C ALA A 735 38.19 7.94 8.37
N LYS A 736 39.24 8.23 7.60
CA LYS A 736 39.11 8.66 6.20
C LYS A 736 39.32 7.47 5.27
N LEU A 737 38.32 7.17 4.45
CA LEU A 737 38.32 6.06 3.49
C LEU A 737 38.31 6.60 2.06
N THR A 738 38.87 5.84 1.14
CA THR A 738 38.64 5.96 -0.30
C THR A 738 37.99 4.68 -0.78
N ILE A 739 36.84 4.82 -1.44
CA ILE A 739 36.11 3.75 -2.08
C ILE A 739 36.33 3.90 -3.58
N SER A 740 36.84 2.87 -4.24
CA SER A 740 37.11 2.90 -5.68
C SER A 740 36.33 1.81 -6.40
N ASN A 741 35.72 2.17 -7.53
CA ASN A 741 34.98 1.25 -8.38
C ASN A 741 35.87 0.67 -9.50
N ALA A 742 35.68 -0.61 -9.80
CA ALA A 742 36.51 -1.32 -10.76
C ALA A 742 36.23 -0.94 -12.22
N PRO A 743 37.24 -0.98 -13.11
CA PRO A 743 37.13 -0.58 -14.51
C PRO A 743 36.12 -1.38 -15.35
N ASN A 744 35.87 -2.63 -14.98
CA ASN A 744 34.99 -3.51 -15.74
C ASN A 744 33.50 -3.40 -15.35
N SER A 745 33.13 -2.52 -14.41
CA SER A 745 31.74 -2.29 -13.99
C SER A 745 31.11 -1.12 -14.75
N SER A 746 29.80 -1.10 -14.96
CA SER A 746 29.14 0.09 -15.56
C SER A 746 28.75 1.12 -14.51
N SER A 747 28.18 0.67 -13.39
CA SER A 747 27.96 1.48 -12.20
C SER A 747 27.73 0.61 -10.96
N VAL A 748 28.04 1.14 -9.77
CA VAL A 748 27.78 0.51 -8.46
C VAL A 748 26.95 1.44 -7.60
N GLU A 749 25.85 0.96 -7.06
CA GLU A 749 24.98 1.67 -6.11
C GLU A 749 25.11 1.03 -4.72
N ILE A 750 25.42 1.84 -3.70
CA ILE A 750 25.51 1.36 -2.31
C ILE A 750 24.16 1.62 -1.64
N GLU A 751 23.41 0.56 -1.36
CA GLU A 751 22.11 0.62 -0.69
C GLU A 751 22.25 0.86 0.81
N ARG A 752 23.23 0.20 1.44
CA ARG A 752 23.44 0.25 2.89
C ARG A 752 24.90 0.02 3.25
N MET A 753 25.41 0.81 4.19
CA MET A 753 26.74 0.62 4.77
C MET A 753 26.68 0.68 6.29
N ASP A 754 27.32 -0.26 6.97
CA ASP A 754 27.54 -0.25 8.41
C ASP A 754 29.06 -0.32 8.68
N ALA A 755 29.54 0.34 9.75
CA ALA A 755 30.95 0.33 10.12
C ALA A 755 31.16 0.15 11.63
N TYR A 756 32.23 -0.56 12.01
CA TYR A 756 32.49 -1.00 13.38
C TYR A 756 33.99 -0.88 13.71
N ILE A 757 34.33 -0.25 14.83
CA ILE A 757 35.69 -0.25 15.41
C ILE A 757 35.75 -1.32 16.51
N TRP A 758 36.79 -2.15 16.53
CA TRP A 758 36.96 -3.22 17.52
C TRP A 758 38.39 -3.27 18.07
N TYR A 759 38.55 -3.88 19.25
CA TYR A 759 39.83 -4.03 19.95
C TYR A 759 40.51 -5.37 19.66
N GLU A 760 41.79 -5.34 19.28
CA GLU A 760 42.59 -6.51 18.88
C GLU A 760 43.47 -7.02 20.03
N GLY A 761 42.85 -7.40 21.16
CA GLY A 761 43.57 -7.88 22.36
C GLY A 761 43.08 -9.20 22.99
N ASN A 762 41.85 -9.65 22.69
CA ASN A 762 41.25 -10.88 23.24
C ASN A 762 40.78 -11.82 22.11
N SER A 763 40.54 -13.11 22.41
CA SER A 763 40.08 -14.12 21.44
C SER A 763 38.69 -13.88 20.83
N GLN A 764 37.96 -12.83 21.26
CA GLN A 764 36.59 -12.53 20.82
C GLN A 764 36.42 -11.20 20.05
N ASN A 765 37.48 -10.43 19.75
CA ASN A 765 37.43 -9.17 18.97
C ASN A 765 36.19 -8.29 19.28
N GLU A 766 36.14 -7.72 20.48
CA GLU A 766 34.96 -6.96 20.93
C GLU A 766 34.83 -5.61 20.22
N THR A 767 33.59 -5.28 19.83
CA THR A 767 33.26 -4.02 19.14
C THR A 767 33.20 -2.88 20.14
N LEU A 768 34.01 -1.85 19.92
CA LEU A 768 34.09 -0.65 20.75
C LEU A 768 33.12 0.44 20.32
N ALA A 769 32.90 0.60 19.01
CA ALA A 769 32.04 1.65 18.45
C ALA A 769 31.40 1.21 17.15
N SER A 770 30.18 1.68 16.87
CA SER A 770 29.46 1.36 15.63
C SER A 770 28.78 2.57 15.00
N ILE A 771 28.62 2.53 13.68
CA ILE A 771 27.74 3.42 12.90
C ILE A 771 26.87 2.51 12.03
N SER A 772 25.56 2.45 12.33
CA SER A 772 24.60 1.63 11.57
C SER A 772 23.18 2.19 11.67
N PRO A 773 22.46 2.39 10.54
CA PRO A 773 22.96 2.43 9.16
C PRO A 773 23.62 3.77 8.84
N ILE A 774 24.60 3.79 7.93
CA ILE A 774 25.11 5.01 7.29
C ILE A 774 24.19 5.34 6.10
N ASP A 775 23.58 6.53 6.07
CA ASP A 775 22.74 6.98 4.94
C ASP A 775 23.64 7.17 3.70
N PRO A 776 23.32 6.57 2.53
CA PRO A 776 24.08 6.77 1.30
C PRO A 776 24.25 8.24 0.89
N ARG A 777 23.32 9.13 1.29
CA ARG A 777 23.42 10.58 1.06
C ARG A 777 24.54 11.23 1.87
N ASP A 778 24.86 10.70 3.06
CA ASP A 778 25.98 11.16 3.88
C ASP A 778 27.33 10.70 3.29
N LEU A 779 27.33 9.64 2.48
CA LEU A 779 28.53 9.15 1.80
C LEU A 779 28.87 9.97 0.55
N PHE A 780 27.87 10.54 -0.13
CA PHE A 780 28.02 11.18 -1.44
C PHE A 780 27.32 12.54 -1.46
N GLU A 781 28.09 13.63 -1.29
CA GLU A 781 27.61 15.03 -1.17
C GLU A 781 26.80 15.59 -2.38
N ASN A 782 26.48 14.79 -3.40
CA ASN A 782 25.63 15.17 -4.53
C ASN A 782 24.82 13.93 -4.95
N GLU A 783 23.52 14.10 -5.22
CA GLU A 783 22.41 13.15 -5.50
C GLU A 783 22.66 11.90 -6.40
N VAL A 784 23.90 11.63 -6.80
CA VAL A 784 24.31 10.45 -7.52
C VAL A 784 24.55 9.28 -6.55
N LEU A 785 23.49 8.51 -6.31
CA LEU A 785 23.49 7.23 -5.58
C LEU A 785 24.44 6.17 -6.16
N ALA A 786 24.90 6.35 -7.41
CA ALA A 786 25.77 5.42 -8.12
C ALA A 786 27.21 5.93 -8.36
N MET A 787 28.21 5.06 -8.20
CA MET A 787 29.60 5.26 -8.63
C MET A 787 29.78 4.70 -10.04
N LYS A 788 30.28 5.50 -10.99
CA LYS A 788 30.60 5.04 -12.35
C LYS A 788 31.88 4.19 -12.37
N ALA A 789 32.13 3.48 -13.48
CA ALA A 789 33.38 2.77 -13.73
C ALA A 789 34.60 3.66 -13.43
N GLU A 790 35.63 3.12 -12.78
CA GLU A 790 36.88 3.81 -12.43
C GLU A 790 36.74 5.05 -11.52
N GLN A 791 35.56 5.28 -10.95
CA GLN A 791 35.35 6.41 -10.05
C GLN A 791 35.86 6.10 -8.64
N GLU A 792 36.58 7.06 -8.04
CA GLU A 792 36.93 7.04 -6.61
C GLU A 792 36.12 8.10 -5.86
N LYS A 793 35.65 7.76 -4.66
CA LYS A 793 35.01 8.71 -3.73
C LYS A 793 35.65 8.62 -2.35
N ARG A 794 35.79 9.77 -1.69
CA ARG A 794 36.37 9.88 -0.35
C ARG A 794 35.27 10.03 0.68
N VAL A 795 35.34 9.24 1.74
CA VAL A 795 34.35 9.20 2.81
C VAL A 795 35.03 9.48 4.14
N ASN A 796 34.39 10.26 5.00
CA ASN A 796 34.85 10.44 6.38
C ASN A 796 33.86 9.80 7.37
N LEU A 797 34.32 8.84 8.15
CA LEU A 797 33.53 8.19 9.19
C LEU A 797 33.96 8.69 10.56
N ARG A 798 33.01 9.22 11.33
CA ARG A 798 33.25 9.71 12.70
C ARG A 798 32.47 8.88 13.72
N PHE A 799 33.20 8.11 14.53
CA PHE A 799 32.64 7.29 15.61
C PHE A 799 32.77 8.03 16.93
N LYS A 800 31.78 7.89 17.81
CA LYS A 800 31.81 8.43 19.17
C LYS A 800 31.43 7.32 20.15
N THR A 801 32.20 7.20 21.22
CA THR A 801 31.86 6.40 22.38
C THR A 801 31.86 7.36 23.55
N THR A 802 30.69 7.79 24.01
CA THR A 802 30.55 8.74 25.13
C THR A 802 29.84 8.11 26.34
N GLY A 803 29.63 6.80 26.32
CA GLY A 803 29.07 6.02 27.43
C GLY A 803 27.53 6.01 27.54
N TRP A 804 26.80 6.82 26.77
CA TRP A 804 25.33 7.00 26.98
C TRP A 804 24.49 7.15 25.69
N GLU A 805 25.04 6.78 24.53
CA GLU A 805 24.33 6.84 23.24
C GLU A 805 23.52 5.55 23.00
N LYS A 806 22.23 5.69 22.64
CA LYS A 806 21.22 4.61 22.61
C LYS A 806 21.57 3.40 21.72
N ASP A 807 22.47 3.58 20.75
CA ASP A 807 22.82 2.61 19.72
C ASP A 807 24.33 2.25 19.67
N GLN A 808 25.10 2.59 20.72
CA GLN A 808 26.51 2.17 20.85
C GLN A 808 26.62 0.85 21.66
N PRO A 809 27.58 -0.03 21.33
CA PRO A 809 27.81 -1.27 22.08
C PRO A 809 28.36 -0.98 23.49
N ILE A 810 27.93 -1.79 24.46
CA ILE A 810 28.48 -1.76 25.82
C ILE A 810 29.82 -2.49 25.80
N VAL A 811 30.89 -1.80 26.17
CA VAL A 811 32.25 -2.37 26.24
C VAL A 811 32.46 -2.96 27.63
N ASP A 812 32.92 -4.21 27.69
CA ASP A 812 33.13 -4.92 28.96
C ASP A 812 34.30 -4.30 29.76
N ASP A 813 34.15 -4.22 31.08
CA ASP A 813 35.15 -3.69 32.01
C ASP A 813 36.51 -4.41 31.86
N THR A 814 36.50 -5.70 31.51
CA THR A 814 37.72 -6.50 31.27
C THR A 814 38.48 -6.06 30.02
N VAL A 815 37.77 -5.64 28.96
CA VAL A 815 38.38 -5.09 27.74
C VAL A 815 38.94 -3.69 28.00
N ILE A 816 38.22 -2.87 28.76
CA ILE A 816 38.70 -1.54 29.16
C ILE A 816 39.98 -1.64 29.99
N ALA A 817 40.03 -2.59 30.92
CA ALA A 817 41.23 -2.88 31.72
C ALA A 817 42.40 -3.40 30.85
N ALA A 818 42.13 -4.30 29.90
CA ALA A 818 43.15 -4.83 28.99
C ALA A 818 43.75 -3.73 28.10
N MET A 819 42.92 -2.83 27.56
CA MET A 819 43.36 -1.68 26.77
C MET A 819 44.22 -0.71 27.60
N ALA A 820 43.84 -0.46 28.86
CA ALA A 820 44.62 0.38 29.77
C ALA A 820 46.00 -0.24 30.10
N GLU A 821 46.04 -1.55 30.34
CA GLU A 821 47.28 -2.29 30.61
C GLU A 821 48.20 -2.33 29.36
N GLU A 822 47.64 -2.59 28.17
CA GLU A 822 48.40 -2.60 26.92
C GLU A 822 48.98 -1.22 26.61
N ARG A 823 48.18 -0.16 26.79
CA ARG A 823 48.65 1.23 26.67
C ARG A 823 49.83 1.51 27.58
N MET A 824 49.74 1.11 28.85
CA MET A 824 50.81 1.33 29.84
C MET A 824 52.08 0.54 29.51
N ARG A 825 51.96 -0.70 29.02
CA ARG A 825 53.11 -1.55 28.71
C ARG A 825 53.79 -1.23 27.38
N ARG A 826 53.03 -0.93 26.33
CA ARG A 826 53.52 -0.86 24.95
C ARG A 826 53.47 0.56 24.35
N GLY A 827 52.71 1.48 24.94
CA GLY A 827 52.48 2.82 24.37
C GLY A 827 51.70 2.82 23.05
N VAL A 828 51.19 1.66 22.63
CA VAL A 828 50.50 1.41 21.37
C VAL A 828 49.35 0.44 21.66
N ILE A 829 48.19 0.70 21.07
CA ILE A 829 47.03 -0.21 21.10
C ILE A 829 46.67 -0.59 19.67
N ARG A 830 46.25 -1.84 19.46
CA ARG A 830 45.81 -2.35 18.15
C ARG A 830 44.29 -2.35 18.05
N PHE A 831 43.80 -1.80 16.95
CA PHE A 831 42.39 -1.77 16.62
C PHE A 831 42.15 -2.40 15.25
N GLY A 832 40.90 -2.74 14.99
CA GLY A 832 40.44 -3.02 13.62
C GLY A 832 39.20 -2.21 13.27
N LEU A 833 39.01 -2.03 11.97
CA LEU A 833 37.84 -1.42 11.37
C LEU A 833 37.18 -2.44 10.45
N SER A 834 35.92 -2.77 10.72
CA SER A 834 35.11 -3.69 9.92
C SER A 834 33.95 -2.94 9.30
N MET A 835 33.59 -3.26 8.07
CA MET A 835 32.44 -2.69 7.39
C MET A 835 31.55 -3.80 6.84
N LYS A 836 30.26 -3.50 6.71
CA LYS A 836 29.29 -4.32 5.96
C LYS A 836 28.64 -3.44 4.92
N VAL A 837 28.78 -3.81 3.65
CA VAL A 837 28.33 -3.02 2.51
C VAL A 837 27.37 -3.87 1.69
N LYS A 838 26.15 -3.40 1.49
CA LYS A 838 25.18 -3.98 0.58
C LYS A 838 24.94 -3.02 -0.58
N GLY A 839 24.91 -3.54 -1.80
CA GLY A 839 24.70 -2.73 -2.99
C GLY A 839 24.34 -3.54 -4.24
N GLU A 840 24.11 -2.81 -5.32
CA GLU A 840 23.85 -3.34 -6.66
C GLU A 840 24.97 -2.95 -7.62
N LEU A 841 25.40 -3.90 -8.44
CA LEU A 841 26.38 -3.71 -9.51
C LEU A 841 25.68 -3.87 -10.85
N SER A 842 25.75 -2.84 -11.69
CA SER A 842 25.32 -2.91 -13.09
C SER A 842 26.48 -3.30 -14.00
N LEU A 843 26.28 -4.30 -14.84
CA LEU A 843 27.24 -4.79 -15.85
C LEU A 843 26.55 -4.92 -17.21
N GLY A 844 26.46 -3.82 -17.96
CA GLY A 844 25.72 -3.80 -19.23
C GLY A 844 24.21 -3.94 -18.98
N GLU A 845 23.58 -5.00 -19.49
CA GLU A 845 22.15 -5.30 -19.30
C GLU A 845 21.85 -6.13 -18.03
N TRP A 846 22.88 -6.45 -17.25
CA TRP A 846 22.77 -7.27 -16.04
C TRP A 846 22.92 -6.44 -14.78
N VAL A 847 22.07 -6.70 -13.79
CA VAL A 847 22.19 -6.13 -12.44
C VAL A 847 22.42 -7.27 -11.45
N MET A 848 23.40 -7.11 -10.56
CA MET A 848 23.77 -8.11 -9.56
C MET A 848 23.84 -7.48 -8.17
N GLU A 849 23.11 -8.03 -7.22
CA GLU A 849 23.21 -7.66 -5.81
C GLU A 849 24.50 -8.23 -5.18
N PHE A 850 25.08 -7.52 -4.21
CA PHE A 850 26.21 -8.02 -3.44
C PHE A 850 26.17 -7.61 -1.96
N ASP A 851 26.70 -8.48 -1.10
CA ASP A 851 27.07 -8.20 0.28
C ASP A 851 28.59 -8.32 0.44
N MET A 852 29.28 -7.26 0.87
CA MET A 852 30.73 -7.22 1.06
C MET A 852 31.09 -6.88 2.52
N TYR A 853 32.16 -7.50 3.02
CA TYR A 853 32.61 -7.34 4.41
C TYR A 853 34.08 -6.87 4.52
N PRO A 854 34.42 -5.64 4.10
CA PRO A 854 35.81 -5.18 4.13
C PRO A 854 36.30 -4.92 5.57
N THR A 855 37.48 -5.42 5.90
CA THR A 855 38.10 -5.34 7.22
C THR A 855 39.54 -4.84 7.12
N CYS A 856 39.88 -3.82 7.90
CA CYS A 856 41.23 -3.31 8.07
C CYS A 856 41.69 -3.69 9.49
N SER A 857 42.57 -4.69 9.61
CA SER A 857 43.12 -5.16 10.90
C SER A 857 44.52 -4.58 11.16
N ASP A 858 45.06 -4.82 12.35
CA ASP A 858 46.41 -4.41 12.75
C ASP A 858 46.61 -2.88 12.65
N LEU A 859 45.58 -2.11 13.04
CA LEU A 859 45.64 -0.66 13.11
C LEU A 859 46.34 -0.24 14.40
N GLU A 860 47.67 -0.26 14.38
CA GLU A 860 48.50 0.19 15.50
C GLU A 860 48.41 1.71 15.69
N VAL A 861 47.82 2.13 16.81
CA VAL A 861 47.65 3.54 17.17
C VAL A 861 48.54 3.90 18.36
N ARG A 862 49.38 4.93 18.17
CA ARG A 862 50.26 5.46 19.23
C ARG A 862 49.59 6.66 19.88
N PHE A 863 49.68 6.70 21.20
CA PHE A 863 49.14 7.78 22.03
C PHE A 863 50.25 8.77 22.36
N ASP A 864 50.00 10.06 22.17
CA ASP A 864 50.98 11.08 22.51
C ASP A 864 51.16 11.17 24.03
N THR A 865 52.41 11.17 24.49
CA THR A 865 52.79 11.30 25.90
C THR A 865 52.70 12.76 26.33
N ALA A 866 51.49 13.29 26.49
CA ALA A 866 51.23 14.55 27.18
C ALA A 866 49.92 14.44 27.98
N GLU A 867 49.98 14.95 29.20
CA GLU A 867 49.00 14.84 30.28
C GLU A 867 47.56 15.17 29.83
N GLN A 868 46.60 14.35 30.31
CA GLN A 868 45.14 14.50 30.22
C GLN A 868 44.58 14.92 28.84
N GLY A 869 44.28 13.93 28.00
CA GLY A 869 43.45 14.10 26.80
C GLY A 869 44.21 14.15 25.47
N GLY A 870 45.47 13.69 25.43
CA GLY A 870 46.26 13.63 24.20
C GLY A 870 45.62 12.75 23.11
N GLY A 871 45.47 13.31 21.91
CA GLY A 871 45.01 12.58 20.73
C GLY A 871 45.97 11.46 20.35
N ALA A 872 45.49 10.50 19.56
CA ALA A 872 46.27 9.37 19.09
C ALA A 872 46.18 9.23 17.57
N THR A 873 47.26 8.77 16.94
CA THR A 873 47.34 8.65 15.49
C THR A 873 47.92 7.31 15.07
N LEU A 874 47.47 6.82 13.92
CA LEU A 874 47.95 5.57 13.32
C LEU A 874 49.47 5.65 13.04
N ILE A 875 50.23 4.63 13.48
CA ILE A 875 51.71 4.63 13.41
C ILE A 875 52.22 4.53 11.97
N ARG A 876 51.56 3.73 11.12
CA ARG A 876 51.93 3.58 9.71
C ARG A 876 51.11 4.56 8.86
N ARG A 877 51.80 5.41 8.10
CA ARG A 877 51.19 6.40 7.19
C ARG A 877 50.87 5.85 5.80
N ASP A 878 51.17 4.59 5.53
CA ASP A 878 50.88 3.95 4.25
C ASP A 878 49.40 3.59 4.16
N PHE A 879 48.81 3.77 2.98
CA PHE A 879 47.42 3.43 2.72
C PHE A 879 47.18 1.93 2.98
N ARG A 880 46.23 1.59 3.86
CA ARG A 880 45.88 0.18 4.13
C ARG A 880 44.66 -0.22 3.32
N GLU A 881 44.81 -1.24 2.48
CA GLU A 881 43.69 -1.88 1.79
C GLU A 881 42.93 -2.76 2.78
N CYS A 882 41.62 -2.57 2.85
CA CYS A 882 40.73 -3.32 3.72
C CYS A 882 40.25 -4.57 2.98
N SER A 883 40.68 -5.74 3.44
CA SER A 883 40.38 -7.03 2.80
C SER A 883 39.08 -7.63 3.32
N GLY A 884 38.31 -8.30 2.47
CA GLY A 884 37.01 -8.85 2.85
C GLY A 884 36.47 -9.85 1.85
N SER A 885 35.53 -10.69 2.29
CA SER A 885 34.78 -11.57 1.40
C SER A 885 33.58 -10.84 0.79
N ILE A 886 33.19 -11.24 -0.41
CA ILE A 886 31.98 -10.79 -1.09
C ILE A 886 31.06 -11.98 -1.32
N LYS A 887 29.76 -11.78 -1.11
CA LYS A 887 28.71 -12.73 -1.43
C LYS A 887 27.84 -12.10 -2.52
N TRP A 888 27.78 -12.77 -3.66
CA TRP A 888 26.96 -12.34 -4.78
C TRP A 888 25.53 -12.86 -4.62
N GLY A 889 24.56 -11.98 -4.82
CA GLY A 889 23.13 -12.26 -4.83
C GLY A 889 22.65 -12.74 -6.20
N HIS A 890 21.34 -12.68 -6.42
CA HIS A 890 20.74 -13.10 -7.70
C HIS A 890 21.10 -12.12 -8.83
N VAL A 891 21.39 -12.69 -10.00
CA VAL A 891 21.57 -11.94 -11.25
C VAL A 891 20.19 -11.66 -11.85
N ARG A 892 19.85 -10.38 -12.04
CA ARG A 892 18.65 -9.94 -12.74
C ARG A 892 19.05 -9.44 -14.14
N GLY A 893 18.40 -9.93 -15.18
CA GLY A 893 18.52 -9.36 -16.53
C GLY A 893 17.48 -8.26 -16.71
N LEU A 894 17.88 -7.11 -17.25
CA LEU A 894 16.95 -6.10 -17.75
C LEU A 894 16.42 -6.60 -19.10
N LEU A 895 15.28 -7.30 -19.08
CA LEU A 895 14.50 -7.64 -20.28
C LEU A 895 13.15 -6.91 -20.25
#